data_AF-A0A6G0J9P2-F1
#
_entry.id   AF-A0A6G0J9P2-F1
#
_cell.length_a   1.000
_cell.length_b   1.000
_cell.length_c   1.000
_cell.angle_alpha   90.00
_cell.angle_beta   90.00
_cell.angle_gamma   90.00
#
_symmetry.space_group_name_H-M   'P 1'
#
loop_
_entity.id
_entity.type
_entity.pdbx_description
1 polymer ?
#
loop_
_entity_poly.entity_id
_entity_poly.type
_entity_poly.pdbx_seq_one_letter_code
_entity_poly.pdbx_strand_id
1 'polypeptide(L)'
;MEPPSPSAAAAAPTTCNRKKRKSVATTTHKDAKRLKTVQGGEETPECGRSSRSPRISVLLSHLQQPITLNELTELLHYAALGRTGGIKQPSWCRLLHQKRIKAVNVVIVEGLTQSHFYKHYLTLQHLRTNYTTRVTFNPTTSDLASGIFSSEVPKSEALRQSQSSQIHKALRSHPVITKFGTHMRGLTAYVLPQEEMIKRHFPVKGMPGFEEFVCTDSVDCVTDSSPLYGLDCEMCLTEKGYELTRVSVVDSDGSCVLDELVKPQNRILDYLTRFSGITAAMLRSITTTLRDVQVKLKTLLPSDAVLVGHSLNNDLMALKLIHQHVIDTSLLYRREFGQRFKLKVLTETVLKRKIQTEEKKGHNPIEDALAALELAQYFIKTGPRQVVELHLEELWGYTLVEEPDCAPTPSHRFADILQTLGRSVAFLGKRSDVKLDVSNQMWHNSDKEVLASFRRQTKCPFLSVLQFSSSSDYLKRCIPAEEQQYQRVCANLRDMCVVFAGPFPAGFSEREVRQLFRCCGAVRKIKMLNSAVRVHAEVEFELLEGAVLAIKTLNGLKMQGQSIKVQRPVYESMLDLDLTLDALMGDSLNASHLYAVKLNPSMADCIHISAKVNGHTLDAKGSTTINGTRLQHTATKSKLSEETVRDTFAHFGTVERVVLPAKPGKHARHAHIKFESSEGKHVALTSPEHLQKESYLVCPSLTPPHLPSWAAMTTRVTTVDPDEERSHMHISSQDQEMDLMMRKLDRRLRKLFRSLPDGTLSVVVLLGRTSAHGHIPGLCLMEVKQTT
;
A
#
# COMPACT_ATOMS: atom_id res chain seq x y z
N MET A 1 -1.84 -27.04 72.58
CA MET A 1 -2.86 -25.99 72.37
C MET A 1 -2.12 -24.69 72.16
N GLU A 2 -2.14 -24.23 70.90
CA GLU A 2 -2.27 -22.85 70.37
C GLU A 2 -1.95 -21.58 71.24
N PRO A 3 -1.67 -20.41 70.60
CA PRO A 3 -0.35 -19.91 70.19
C PRO A 3 -0.11 -18.49 70.85
N PRO A 4 0.49 -17.38 70.28
CA PRO A 4 0.42 -16.86 68.90
C PRO A 4 1.69 -16.21 68.26
N SER A 5 1.61 -16.12 66.91
CA SER A 5 2.12 -15.09 65.96
C SER A 5 3.63 -14.76 65.81
N PRO A 6 4.12 -14.66 64.55
CA PRO A 6 5.36 -13.93 64.25
C PRO A 6 5.26 -12.88 63.12
N SER A 7 6.29 -12.04 63.10
CA SER A 7 6.55 -10.92 62.19
C SER A 7 7.62 -11.22 61.14
N ALA A 8 7.62 -10.38 60.10
CA ALA A 8 8.76 -9.78 59.38
C ALA A 8 9.80 -10.64 58.61
N ALA A 9 9.70 -10.48 57.27
CA ALA A 9 10.71 -9.96 56.33
C ALA A 9 12.05 -10.69 56.03
N ALA A 10 12.10 -11.12 54.75
CA ALA A 10 13.17 -10.95 53.74
C ALA A 10 14.52 -11.68 53.86
N ALA A 11 14.76 -12.61 52.93
CA ALA A 11 16.08 -12.90 52.35
C ALA A 11 15.95 -13.70 51.04
N ALA A 12 16.87 -13.47 50.10
CA ALA A 12 17.17 -14.31 48.94
C ALA A 12 18.66 -14.74 49.01
N PRO A 13 19.19 -15.55 48.08
CA PRO A 13 18.96 -17.00 47.93
C PRO A 13 20.30 -17.78 47.89
N THR A 14 20.34 -19.10 48.14
CA THR A 14 21.29 -20.02 47.46
C THR A 14 21.09 -21.52 47.76
N THR A 15 21.33 -22.32 46.71
CA THR A 15 21.84 -23.72 46.66
C THR A 15 21.00 -24.88 47.19
N CYS A 16 20.76 -25.90 46.33
CA CYS A 16 21.56 -27.14 46.33
C CYS A 16 21.24 -28.07 45.14
N ASN A 17 22.29 -28.78 44.69
CA ASN A 17 22.38 -29.75 43.61
C ASN A 17 21.71 -31.11 43.91
N ARG A 18 21.31 -31.87 42.86
CA ARG A 18 21.97 -33.16 42.49
C ARG A 18 21.31 -33.94 41.32
N LYS A 19 22.19 -34.30 40.37
CA LYS A 19 22.41 -35.58 39.64
C LYS A 19 21.31 -36.14 38.70
N LYS A 20 21.52 -36.24 37.38
CA LYS A 20 22.39 -37.12 36.54
C LYS A 20 21.66 -38.38 36.02
N ARG A 21 21.41 -38.46 34.70
CA ARG A 21 21.60 -39.67 33.87
C ARG A 21 21.68 -39.30 32.39
N LYS A 22 22.70 -39.86 31.71
CA LYS A 22 23.02 -39.79 30.27
C LYS A 22 22.43 -41.02 29.57
N SER A 23 22.03 -40.90 28.29
CA SER A 23 22.41 -41.83 27.19
C SER A 23 21.90 -41.30 25.84
N VAL A 24 22.77 -40.96 24.87
CA VAL A 24 23.24 -41.76 23.71
C VAL A 24 22.49 -41.38 22.41
N ALA A 25 23.27 -41.15 21.35
CA ALA A 25 22.88 -40.71 20.01
C ALA A 25 22.64 -41.90 19.04
N THR A 26 21.94 -41.65 17.91
CA THR A 26 21.98 -42.38 16.59
C THR A 26 20.96 -41.70 15.65
N THR A 27 21.35 -40.92 14.63
CA THR A 27 21.64 -41.24 13.20
C THR A 27 20.44 -41.51 12.26
N THR A 28 20.56 -40.90 11.07
CA THR A 28 20.12 -41.29 9.71
C THR A 28 18.74 -40.93 9.12
N HIS A 29 18.78 -39.92 8.23
CA HIS A 29 18.25 -39.79 6.85
C HIS A 29 17.22 -40.78 6.25
N LYS A 30 16.26 -40.17 5.50
CA LYS A 30 15.54 -40.58 4.26
C LYS A 30 14.05 -40.15 4.38
N ASP A 31 13.28 -39.71 3.38
CA ASP A 31 13.47 -39.47 1.95
C ASP A 31 12.32 -38.57 1.43
N ALA A 32 12.55 -38.07 0.22
CA ALA A 32 11.85 -37.09 -0.60
C ALA A 32 10.34 -37.29 -0.97
N LYS A 33 9.73 -36.14 -1.30
CA LYS A 33 8.78 -35.83 -2.41
C LYS A 33 7.30 -36.25 -2.33
N ARG A 34 6.41 -35.23 -2.41
CA ARG A 34 5.53 -35.03 -3.58
C ARG A 34 5.03 -33.59 -3.73
N LEU A 35 5.21 -33.04 -4.93
CA LEU A 35 4.63 -31.79 -5.43
C LEU A 35 3.09 -31.87 -5.50
N LYS A 36 2.41 -30.75 -5.23
CA LYS A 36 1.52 -30.11 -6.21
C LYS A 36 1.21 -28.65 -5.85
N THR A 37 1.46 -27.83 -6.84
CA THR A 37 1.22 -26.38 -7.00
C THR A 37 -0.27 -26.04 -6.92
N VAL A 38 -0.61 -24.88 -6.33
CA VAL A 38 -1.42 -23.77 -6.92
C VAL A 38 -1.90 -22.81 -5.80
N GLN A 39 -1.48 -21.54 -5.93
CA GLN A 39 -2.07 -20.28 -5.47
C GLN A 39 -2.69 -20.15 -4.05
N GLY A 40 -2.10 -19.25 -3.27
CA GLY A 40 -2.71 -18.63 -2.09
C GLY A 40 -1.75 -18.52 -0.92
N GLY A 41 -0.81 -17.57 -0.94
CA GLY A 41 0.16 -17.39 0.14
C GLY A 41 -0.45 -16.68 1.34
N GLU A 42 -1.16 -17.42 2.19
CA GLU A 42 -1.35 -17.12 3.61
C GLU A 42 -0.01 -17.23 4.35
N GLU A 43 0.26 -16.27 5.23
CA GLU A 43 1.41 -16.30 6.14
C GLU A 43 1.16 -17.36 7.24
N THR A 44 1.96 -18.44 7.26
CA THR A 44 2.11 -19.27 8.47
C THR A 44 3.45 -18.98 9.17
N PRO A 45 3.47 -19.03 10.51
CA PRO A 45 4.45 -18.33 11.33
C PRO A 45 5.78 -19.09 11.45
N GLU A 46 6.88 -18.48 11.02
CA GLU A 46 8.23 -18.96 11.35
C GLU A 46 8.64 -18.45 12.73
N CYS A 47 8.82 -19.39 13.66
CA CYS A 47 9.45 -19.17 14.96
C CYS A 47 10.96 -18.93 14.79
N GLY A 48 11.44 -17.79 15.30
CA GLY A 48 12.87 -17.45 15.41
C GLY A 48 13.33 -16.34 14.47
N ARG A 49 12.93 -15.07 14.71
CA ARG A 49 13.45 -13.93 13.94
C ARG A 49 13.81 -12.76 14.84
N SER A 50 15.07 -12.36 14.78
CA SER A 50 15.52 -11.03 15.17
C SER A 50 14.65 -9.95 14.50
N SER A 51 14.35 -8.90 15.25
CA SER A 51 13.45 -7.80 14.87
C SER A 51 13.87 -7.09 13.56
N ARG A 52 13.32 -7.50 12.41
CA ARG A 52 13.70 -7.00 11.06
C ARG A 52 13.38 -5.50 10.86
N SER A 53 14.38 -4.69 10.52
CA SER A 53 14.30 -3.23 10.36
C SER A 53 13.43 -2.80 9.15
N PRO A 54 12.78 -1.62 9.19
CA PRO A 54 12.03 -1.08 8.06
C PRO A 54 12.95 -0.78 6.87
N ARG A 55 12.51 -1.14 5.66
CA ARG A 55 13.31 -1.05 4.42
C ARG A 55 12.42 -0.73 3.23
N ILE A 56 12.92 0.12 2.32
CA ILE A 56 12.26 0.40 1.04
C ILE A 56 12.97 -0.36 -0.09
N SER A 57 12.21 -0.83 -1.07
CA SER A 57 12.72 -1.50 -2.27
C SER A 57 11.87 -1.14 -3.48
N VAL A 58 12.48 -1.03 -4.66
CA VAL A 58 11.80 -0.72 -5.93
C VAL A 58 12.08 -1.84 -6.92
N LEU A 59 11.07 -2.22 -7.71
CA LEU A 59 11.26 -3.26 -8.74
C LEU A 59 12.12 -2.70 -9.88
N LEU A 60 13.02 -3.52 -10.43
CA LEU A 60 13.93 -3.11 -11.49
C LEU A 60 13.21 -2.54 -12.73
N SER A 61 12.02 -3.05 -13.05
CA SER A 61 11.20 -2.52 -14.16
C SER A 61 10.68 -1.10 -13.90
N HIS A 62 10.39 -0.76 -12.64
CA HIS A 62 9.87 0.56 -12.27
C HIS A 62 10.98 1.61 -12.12
N LEU A 63 12.24 1.21 -11.95
CA LEU A 63 13.39 2.13 -12.05
C LEU A 63 13.51 2.78 -13.44
N GLN A 64 12.85 2.21 -14.45
CA GLN A 64 12.84 2.68 -15.83
C GLN A 64 11.68 3.63 -16.17
N GLN A 65 10.78 3.92 -15.23
CA GLN A 65 9.67 4.84 -15.44
C GLN A 65 9.81 6.04 -14.50
N PRO A 66 9.55 7.27 -14.96
CA PRO A 66 9.52 8.43 -14.08
C PRO A 66 8.32 8.32 -13.15
N ILE A 67 8.52 8.59 -11.86
CA ILE A 67 7.40 8.71 -10.91
C ILE A 67 6.86 10.15 -10.89
N THR A 68 5.57 10.26 -10.67
CA THR A 68 4.82 11.51 -10.55
C THR A 68 4.71 11.97 -9.10
N LEU A 69 4.23 13.19 -8.88
CA LEU A 69 3.87 13.69 -7.56
C LEU A 69 2.85 12.79 -6.85
N ASN A 70 1.84 12.29 -7.55
CA ASN A 70 0.83 11.43 -6.96
C ASN A 70 1.42 10.10 -6.47
N GLU A 71 2.31 9.50 -7.26
CA GLU A 71 3.00 8.26 -6.85
C GLU A 71 3.93 8.48 -5.65
N LEU A 72 4.55 9.65 -5.55
CA LEU A 72 5.32 10.04 -4.37
C LEU A 72 4.41 10.25 -3.15
N THR A 73 3.29 10.96 -3.29
CA THR A 73 2.36 11.19 -2.17
C THR A 73 1.71 9.89 -1.70
N GLU A 74 1.40 8.95 -2.59
CA GLU A 74 0.95 7.60 -2.22
C GLU A 74 1.95 6.88 -1.30
N LEU A 75 3.25 6.96 -1.60
CA LEU A 75 4.30 6.41 -0.74
C LEU A 75 4.33 7.13 0.62
N LEU A 76 4.23 8.46 0.64
CA LEU A 76 4.24 9.22 1.89
C LEU A 76 2.99 8.92 2.75
N HIS A 77 1.82 8.80 2.13
CA HIS A 77 0.57 8.38 2.77
C HIS A 77 0.71 6.98 3.35
N TYR A 78 1.23 6.02 2.57
CA TYR A 78 1.43 4.65 3.06
C TYR A 78 2.48 4.58 4.16
N ALA A 79 3.59 5.32 4.04
CA ALA A 79 4.65 5.37 5.05
C ALA A 79 4.12 5.92 6.38
N ALA A 80 3.28 6.94 6.33
CA ALA A 80 2.67 7.51 7.53
C ALA A 80 1.51 6.64 8.06
N LEU A 81 0.48 6.40 7.28
CA LEU A 81 -0.79 5.85 7.75
C LEU A 81 -0.86 4.31 7.69
N GLY A 82 -0.13 3.70 6.74
CA GLY A 82 -0.08 2.26 6.53
C GLY A 82 -1.42 1.63 6.16
N ARG A 83 -1.45 0.30 6.20
CA ARG A 83 -2.70 -0.47 5.99
C ARG A 83 -3.75 -0.20 7.06
N THR A 84 -3.32 0.17 8.28
CA THR A 84 -4.20 0.56 9.39
C THR A 84 -4.99 1.83 9.09
N GLY A 85 -4.43 2.75 8.28
CA GLY A 85 -5.14 3.90 7.75
C GLY A 85 -5.89 3.62 6.44
N GLY A 86 -6.03 2.35 6.05
CA GLY A 86 -6.72 1.96 4.82
C GLY A 86 -5.97 2.25 3.52
N ILE A 87 -4.68 2.61 3.61
CA ILE A 87 -3.85 2.96 2.47
C ILE A 87 -3.21 1.70 1.90
N LYS A 88 -3.38 1.51 0.59
CA LYS A 88 -2.72 0.43 -0.15
C LYS A 88 -1.26 0.77 -0.37
N GLN A 89 -0.42 -0.27 -0.36
CA GLN A 89 0.99 -0.10 -0.70
C GLN A 89 1.12 0.31 -2.17
N PRO A 90 2.00 1.29 -2.51
CA PRO A 90 2.20 1.71 -3.90
C PRO A 90 2.61 0.54 -4.80
N SER A 91 2.17 0.54 -6.05
CA SER A 91 2.45 -0.55 -7.01
C SER A 91 3.92 -0.60 -7.43
N TRP A 92 4.57 0.57 -7.50
CA TRP A 92 5.93 0.74 -8.02
C TRP A 92 7.03 0.45 -6.97
N CYS A 93 6.70 0.45 -5.66
CA CYS A 93 7.66 0.18 -4.59
C CYS A 93 7.11 -0.71 -3.46
N ARG A 94 8.03 -1.25 -2.65
CA ARG A 94 7.68 -2.00 -1.44
C ARG A 94 8.39 -1.42 -0.22
N LEU A 95 7.58 -0.89 0.70
CA LEU A 95 8.00 -0.48 2.04
C LEU A 95 7.71 -1.60 3.04
N LEU A 96 8.75 -2.34 3.41
CA LEU A 96 8.70 -3.45 4.34
C LEU A 96 8.70 -2.95 5.79
N HIS A 97 7.94 -3.62 6.66
CA HIS A 97 7.79 -3.28 8.08
C HIS A 97 7.34 -1.83 8.33
N GLN A 98 6.43 -1.30 7.51
CA GLN A 98 5.92 0.08 7.58
C GLN A 98 5.49 0.51 8.99
N LYS A 99 4.88 -0.38 9.80
CA LYS A 99 4.49 -0.09 11.20
C LYS A 99 5.66 0.36 12.10
N ARG A 100 6.90 0.13 11.68
CA ARG A 100 8.12 0.54 12.41
C ARG A 100 8.68 1.89 11.96
N ILE A 101 8.08 2.54 10.96
CA ILE A 101 8.48 3.88 10.53
C ILE A 101 8.10 4.87 11.62
N LYS A 102 9.10 5.61 12.11
CA LYS A 102 8.93 6.56 13.23
C LYS A 102 8.70 7.99 12.76
N ALA A 103 9.19 8.34 11.57
CA ALA A 103 9.04 9.65 10.97
C ALA A 103 9.26 9.58 9.45
N VAL A 104 8.86 10.64 8.75
CA VAL A 104 9.02 10.85 7.31
C VAL A 104 9.64 12.23 7.11
N ASN A 105 10.78 12.28 6.42
CA ASN A 105 11.49 13.52 6.12
C ASN A 105 11.63 13.66 4.60
N VAL A 106 11.12 14.75 4.03
CA VAL A 106 11.23 15.08 2.60
C VAL A 106 12.08 16.34 2.44
N VAL A 107 13.11 16.27 1.61
CA VAL A 107 13.93 17.42 1.23
C VAL A 107 13.70 17.74 -0.24
N ILE A 108 13.20 18.93 -0.53
CA ILE A 108 12.98 19.44 -1.86
C ILE A 108 14.18 20.32 -2.22
N VAL A 109 14.88 19.98 -3.30
CA VAL A 109 16.00 20.79 -3.82
C VAL A 109 15.60 21.39 -5.15
N GLU A 110 15.42 22.70 -5.16
CA GLU A 110 14.97 23.43 -6.34
C GLU A 110 16.10 23.69 -7.34
N GLY A 111 15.75 23.75 -8.61
CA GLY A 111 16.67 24.07 -9.71
C GLY A 111 17.58 22.90 -10.12
N LEU A 112 17.80 21.90 -9.25
CA LEU A 112 18.59 20.73 -9.62
C LEU A 112 17.75 19.69 -10.36
N THR A 113 18.38 19.11 -11.38
CA THR A 113 17.81 18.07 -12.24
C THR A 113 18.57 16.75 -12.07
N GLN A 114 18.04 15.68 -12.66
CA GLN A 114 18.71 14.38 -12.68
C GLN A 114 20.12 14.44 -13.30
N SER A 115 20.34 15.24 -14.36
CA SER A 115 21.66 15.33 -15.02
C SER A 115 22.73 15.93 -14.11
N HIS A 116 22.38 16.90 -13.27
CA HIS A 116 23.30 17.49 -12.30
C HIS A 116 23.81 16.44 -11.30
N PHE A 117 22.93 15.56 -10.82
CA PHE A 117 23.32 14.49 -9.92
C PHE A 117 24.39 13.59 -10.54
N TYR A 118 24.22 13.22 -11.80
CA TYR A 118 25.15 12.31 -12.46
C TYR A 118 26.42 12.98 -12.98
N LYS A 119 26.34 14.24 -13.43
CA LYS A 119 27.53 15.04 -13.76
C LYS A 119 28.47 15.12 -12.55
N HIS A 120 27.89 15.33 -11.36
CA HIS A 120 28.64 15.48 -10.12
C HIS A 120 28.56 14.22 -9.23
N TYR A 121 28.40 13.04 -9.84
CA TYR A 121 28.13 11.78 -9.11
C TYR A 121 29.18 11.50 -8.04
N LEU A 122 30.46 11.56 -8.39
CA LEU A 122 31.58 11.28 -7.48
C LEU A 122 31.66 12.30 -6.33
N THR A 123 31.31 13.56 -6.61
CA THR A 123 31.28 14.68 -5.67
C THR A 123 30.20 14.50 -4.59
N LEU A 124 29.04 13.92 -4.94
CA LEU A 124 27.88 13.71 -4.08
C LEU A 124 27.97 12.42 -3.23
N GLN A 125 29.03 12.31 -2.43
CA GLN A 125 29.36 11.12 -1.65
C GLN A 125 28.23 10.65 -0.73
N HIS A 126 27.54 11.54 -0.01
CA HIS A 126 26.48 11.14 0.92
C HIS A 126 25.26 10.65 0.17
N LEU A 127 24.78 11.40 -0.83
CA LEU A 127 23.61 11.03 -1.61
C LEU A 127 23.79 9.66 -2.29
N ARG A 128 24.96 9.39 -2.86
CA ARG A 128 25.22 8.11 -3.54
C ARG A 128 25.46 6.93 -2.60
N THR A 129 25.88 7.16 -1.35
CA THR A 129 26.20 6.06 -0.41
C THR A 129 25.02 5.72 0.49
N ASN A 130 24.28 6.73 0.95
CA ASN A 130 23.23 6.58 1.96
C ASN A 130 21.83 6.49 1.36
N TYR A 131 21.65 6.77 0.07
CA TYR A 131 20.37 6.58 -0.62
C TYR A 131 20.51 5.50 -1.67
N THR A 132 20.10 4.28 -1.30
CA THR A 132 20.22 3.11 -2.20
C THR A 132 19.11 3.07 -3.24
N THR A 133 17.92 3.60 -2.92
CA THR A 133 16.79 3.66 -3.83
C THR A 133 16.75 5.01 -4.55
N ARG A 134 16.76 4.99 -5.89
CA ARG A 134 16.77 6.19 -6.74
C ARG A 134 15.84 5.99 -7.92
N VAL A 135 14.92 6.91 -8.14
CA VAL A 135 13.92 6.83 -9.21
C VAL A 135 13.84 8.18 -9.92
N THR A 136 13.73 8.16 -11.25
CA THR A 136 13.52 9.39 -12.03
C THR A 136 12.21 10.04 -11.59
N PHE A 137 12.19 11.36 -11.42
CA PHE A 137 11.01 12.11 -10.99
C PHE A 137 10.54 13.03 -12.11
N ASN A 138 9.24 13.03 -12.40
CA ASN A 138 8.67 13.93 -13.39
C ASN A 138 8.48 15.32 -12.78
N PRO A 139 9.07 16.39 -13.34
CA PRO A 139 8.94 17.74 -12.79
C PRO A 139 7.48 18.19 -12.77
N THR A 140 7.08 18.88 -11.71
CA THR A 140 5.72 19.42 -11.54
C THR A 140 5.66 20.90 -11.85
N THR A 141 4.52 21.34 -12.40
CA THR A 141 4.21 22.78 -12.56
C THR A 141 3.67 23.40 -11.27
N SER A 142 3.10 22.58 -10.38
CA SER A 142 2.65 22.97 -9.05
C SER A 142 3.78 22.87 -8.02
N ASP A 143 3.70 23.72 -6.99
CA ASP A 143 4.61 23.66 -5.84
C ASP A 143 4.53 22.29 -5.15
N LEU A 144 5.67 21.60 -5.09
CA LEU A 144 5.77 20.24 -4.54
C LEU A 144 5.44 20.20 -3.05
N ALA A 145 5.83 21.22 -2.28
CA ALA A 145 5.53 21.28 -0.85
C ALA A 145 4.02 21.36 -0.62
N SER A 146 3.34 22.26 -1.32
CA SER A 146 1.89 22.37 -1.35
C SER A 146 1.22 21.07 -1.81
N GLY A 147 1.75 20.43 -2.85
CA GLY A 147 1.27 19.13 -3.33
C GLY A 147 1.34 18.02 -2.28
N ILE A 148 2.41 17.96 -1.49
CA ILE A 148 2.56 16.96 -0.42
C ILE A 148 1.54 17.21 0.70
N PHE A 149 1.43 18.44 1.21
CA PHE A 149 0.53 18.72 2.34
C PHE A 149 -0.95 18.74 1.96
N SER A 150 -1.26 19.18 0.73
CA SER A 150 -2.64 19.30 0.22
C SER A 150 -3.14 18.05 -0.47
N SER A 151 -2.29 17.02 -0.64
CA SER A 151 -2.70 15.75 -1.22
C SER A 151 -3.86 15.14 -0.43
N GLU A 152 -4.92 14.77 -1.14
CA GLU A 152 -6.06 14.08 -0.55
C GLU A 152 -5.71 12.63 -0.32
N VAL A 153 -5.93 12.15 0.91
CA VAL A 153 -5.76 10.74 1.24
C VAL A 153 -7.00 9.98 0.74
N PRO A 154 -6.85 8.91 -0.08
CA PRO A 154 -7.98 8.15 -0.60
C PRO A 154 -8.94 7.70 0.50
N LYS A 155 -10.25 7.94 0.29
CA LYS A 155 -11.32 7.55 1.23
C LYS A 155 -11.35 6.03 1.39
N SER A 156 -10.70 5.51 2.43
CA SER A 156 -10.90 4.14 2.88
C SER A 156 -12.02 4.12 3.92
N GLU A 157 -12.75 3.00 4.03
CA GLU A 157 -13.91 2.78 4.92
C GLU A 157 -13.64 3.18 6.39
N ALA A 158 -12.38 3.21 6.81
CA ALA A 158 -11.94 3.67 8.12
C ALA A 158 -12.20 5.18 8.39
N LEU A 159 -12.22 6.05 7.36
CA LEU A 159 -12.44 7.50 7.51
C LEU A 159 -13.92 7.92 7.43
N ARG A 160 -14.88 6.98 7.34
CA ARG A 160 -16.29 7.27 7.62
C ARG A 160 -16.53 7.66 9.09
N GLN A 161 -15.53 7.49 9.95
CA GLN A 161 -15.60 7.81 11.37
C GLN A 161 -15.45 9.32 11.69
N SER A 162 -14.94 10.19 10.80
CA SER A 162 -14.71 11.61 11.17
C SER A 162 -15.88 12.56 10.88
N GLN A 163 -16.70 12.31 9.85
CA GLN A 163 -18.02 12.95 9.71
C GLN A 163 -18.97 12.54 10.85
N SER A 164 -18.67 11.43 11.52
CA SER A 164 -19.44 10.97 12.67
C SER A 164 -19.07 11.66 13.98
N SER A 165 -18.21 12.68 14.05
CA SER A 165 -17.82 13.25 15.36
C SER A 165 -18.88 14.18 15.97
N GLN A 166 -19.57 14.99 15.17
CA GLN A 166 -20.77 15.73 15.63
C GLN A 166 -21.98 14.79 15.79
N ILE A 167 -22.16 13.86 14.84
CA ILE A 167 -23.21 12.84 14.89
C ILE A 167 -23.00 11.89 16.08
N HIS A 168 -21.77 11.58 16.49
CA HIS A 168 -21.47 10.68 17.62
C HIS A 168 -21.96 11.25 18.95
N LYS A 169 -21.99 12.57 19.13
CA LYS A 169 -22.45 13.15 20.40
C LYS A 169 -23.98 13.02 20.51
N ALA A 170 -24.71 13.32 19.44
CA ALA A 170 -26.17 13.17 19.37
C ALA A 170 -26.62 11.69 19.33
N LEU A 171 -25.92 10.83 18.57
CA LEU A 171 -26.17 9.38 18.53
C LEU A 171 -25.88 8.71 19.88
N ARG A 172 -24.86 9.14 20.63
CA ARG A 172 -24.55 8.54 21.95
C ARG A 172 -25.64 8.79 22.99
N SER A 173 -26.39 9.88 22.89
CA SER A 173 -27.53 10.18 23.77
C SER A 173 -28.88 9.70 23.21
N HIS A 174 -28.92 9.22 21.97
CA HIS A 174 -30.18 8.86 21.30
C HIS A 174 -30.89 7.69 22.02
N PRO A 175 -32.20 7.75 22.27
CA PRO A 175 -32.92 6.79 23.11
C PRO A 175 -32.83 5.34 22.62
N VAL A 176 -32.76 5.13 21.30
CA VAL A 176 -32.56 3.81 20.68
C VAL A 176 -31.14 3.28 20.90
N ILE A 177 -30.12 4.14 20.73
CA ILE A 177 -28.71 3.76 20.92
C ILE A 177 -28.41 3.50 22.39
N THR A 178 -28.95 4.31 23.29
CA THR A 178 -28.80 4.13 24.74
C THR A 178 -29.41 2.80 25.20
N LYS A 179 -30.52 2.36 24.58
CA LYS A 179 -31.19 1.11 24.93
C LYS A 179 -30.55 -0.13 24.30
N PHE A 180 -30.24 -0.09 23.01
CA PHE A 180 -29.84 -1.29 22.24
C PHE A 180 -28.36 -1.30 21.84
N GLY A 181 -27.63 -0.21 22.10
CA GLY A 181 -26.24 -0.03 21.69
C GLY A 181 -26.09 0.36 20.22
N THR A 182 -24.84 0.39 19.75
CA THR A 182 -24.49 0.77 18.37
C THR A 182 -24.27 -0.41 17.44
N HIS A 183 -24.12 -1.62 18.00
CA HIS A 183 -23.81 -2.82 17.23
C HIS A 183 -25.08 -3.51 16.75
N MET A 184 -25.05 -4.01 15.52
CA MET A 184 -26.05 -4.95 15.03
C MET A 184 -25.94 -6.24 15.83
N ARG A 185 -27.08 -6.77 16.29
CA ARG A 185 -27.18 -8.01 17.06
C ARG A 185 -28.28 -8.89 16.46
N GLY A 186 -28.31 -10.16 16.84
CA GLY A 186 -29.37 -11.07 16.46
C GLY A 186 -30.69 -10.77 17.16
N LEU A 187 -31.75 -11.47 16.74
CA LEU A 187 -33.13 -11.34 17.23
C LEU A 187 -33.22 -11.40 18.76
N THR A 188 -32.48 -12.30 19.39
CA THR A 188 -32.50 -12.53 20.85
C THR A 188 -32.16 -11.28 21.66
N ALA A 189 -31.36 -10.37 21.11
CA ALA A 189 -30.99 -9.12 21.77
C ALA A 189 -32.12 -8.08 21.83
N TYR A 190 -33.20 -8.30 21.08
CA TYR A 190 -34.33 -7.37 20.99
C TYR A 190 -35.61 -7.90 21.66
N VAL A 191 -35.60 -9.15 22.11
CA VAL A 191 -36.66 -9.74 22.94
C VAL A 191 -36.74 -8.98 24.26
N LEU A 192 -37.96 -8.65 24.69
CA LEU A 192 -38.18 -7.94 25.94
C LEU A 192 -37.79 -8.81 27.14
N PRO A 193 -36.89 -8.34 28.02
CA PRO A 193 -36.62 -9.05 29.26
C PRO A 193 -37.83 -8.97 30.18
N GLN A 194 -38.04 -10.02 30.98
CA GLN A 194 -39.20 -10.15 31.88
C GLN A 194 -39.37 -8.95 32.83
N GLU A 195 -38.27 -8.35 33.30
CA GLU A 195 -38.30 -7.14 34.13
C GLU A 195 -38.95 -5.94 33.43
N GLU A 196 -38.64 -5.72 32.14
CA GLU A 196 -39.25 -4.67 31.34
C GLU A 196 -40.69 -5.01 30.95
N MET A 197 -41.01 -6.29 30.77
CA MET A 197 -42.39 -6.76 30.57
C MET A 197 -43.26 -6.38 31.78
N ILE A 198 -42.79 -6.67 33.00
CA ILE A 198 -43.48 -6.31 34.25
C ILE A 198 -43.67 -4.79 34.34
N LYS A 199 -42.59 -4.01 34.13
CA LYS A 199 -42.64 -2.54 34.19
C LYS A 199 -43.63 -1.93 33.20
N ARG A 200 -43.88 -2.60 32.07
CA ARG A 200 -44.76 -2.15 30.99
C ARG A 200 -46.13 -2.82 31.02
N HIS A 201 -46.46 -3.51 32.11
CA HIS A 201 -47.75 -4.17 32.34
C HIS A 201 -48.09 -5.21 31.25
N PHE A 202 -47.09 -5.93 30.76
CA PHE A 202 -47.33 -7.14 29.98
C PHE A 202 -47.78 -8.27 30.93
N PRO A 203 -48.66 -9.18 30.47
CA PRO A 203 -48.99 -10.38 31.23
C PRO A 203 -47.76 -11.26 31.45
N VAL A 204 -47.40 -11.49 32.71
CA VAL A 204 -46.26 -12.32 33.12
C VAL A 204 -46.73 -13.35 34.15
N LYS A 205 -46.31 -14.60 33.97
CA LYS A 205 -46.68 -15.71 34.86
C LYS A 205 -46.22 -15.47 36.29
N GLY A 206 -47.14 -15.63 37.26
CA GLY A 206 -46.86 -15.47 38.69
C GLY A 206 -46.98 -14.04 39.22
N MET A 207 -47.32 -13.06 38.38
CA MET A 207 -47.66 -11.71 38.82
C MET A 207 -49.14 -11.60 39.20
N PRO A 208 -49.50 -10.81 40.23
CA PRO A 208 -50.88 -10.66 40.66
C PRO A 208 -51.76 -10.02 39.59
N GLY A 209 -52.95 -10.57 39.36
CA GLY A 209 -53.92 -10.09 38.38
C GLY A 209 -53.93 -10.82 37.03
N PHE A 210 -53.03 -11.80 36.83
CA PHE A 210 -52.96 -12.63 35.62
C PHE A 210 -53.15 -14.13 35.91
N GLU A 211 -53.70 -14.50 37.07
CA GLU A 211 -53.88 -15.89 37.49
C GLU A 211 -54.79 -16.68 36.54
N GLU A 212 -55.76 -16.00 35.92
CA GLU A 212 -56.71 -16.59 34.97
C GLU A 212 -56.22 -16.58 33.51
N PHE A 213 -55.02 -16.04 33.25
CA PHE A 213 -54.50 -15.90 31.88
C PHE A 213 -53.91 -17.22 31.37
N VAL A 214 -54.12 -17.51 30.10
CA VAL A 214 -53.63 -18.73 29.46
C VAL A 214 -52.17 -18.54 29.06
N CYS A 215 -51.28 -19.41 29.53
CA CYS A 215 -49.87 -19.41 29.09
C CYS A 215 -49.70 -20.23 27.82
N THR A 216 -49.10 -19.65 26.78
CA THR A 216 -48.61 -20.40 25.61
C THR A 216 -47.49 -21.37 25.99
N ASP A 217 -47.28 -22.41 25.17
CA ASP A 217 -46.14 -23.30 25.34
C ASP A 217 -44.90 -22.52 24.89
N SER A 218 -43.96 -22.27 25.80
CA SER A 218 -42.76 -21.47 25.52
C SER A 218 -41.54 -22.15 26.14
N VAL A 219 -40.46 -22.28 25.38
CA VAL A 219 -39.15 -22.72 25.89
C VAL A 219 -38.51 -21.61 26.72
N ASP A 220 -37.59 -21.97 27.62
CA ASP A 220 -36.94 -20.98 28.49
C ASP A 220 -36.07 -19.98 27.71
N CYS A 221 -35.53 -20.37 26.55
CA CYS A 221 -34.68 -19.52 25.72
C CYS A 221 -34.96 -19.69 24.22
N VAL A 222 -35.02 -18.57 23.49
CA VAL A 222 -35.11 -18.52 22.03
C VAL A 222 -33.74 -18.28 21.41
N THR A 223 -33.61 -18.58 20.13
CA THR A 223 -32.37 -18.39 19.35
C THR A 223 -32.55 -17.32 18.29
N ASP A 224 -31.45 -16.88 17.66
CA ASP A 224 -31.54 -15.93 16.55
C ASP A 224 -32.20 -16.51 15.30
N SER A 225 -32.40 -17.83 15.24
CA SER A 225 -33.14 -18.55 14.20
C SER A 225 -34.60 -18.85 14.56
N SER A 226 -35.06 -18.45 15.75
CA SER A 226 -36.44 -18.69 16.18
C SER A 226 -37.44 -17.90 15.33
N PRO A 227 -38.62 -18.47 15.01
CA PRO A 227 -39.57 -17.88 14.08
C PRO A 227 -40.31 -16.68 14.69
N LEU A 228 -40.42 -15.60 13.92
CA LEU A 228 -41.19 -14.41 14.27
C LEU A 228 -42.64 -14.55 13.79
N TYR A 229 -43.60 -14.18 14.64
CA TYR A 229 -45.02 -14.12 14.29
C TYR A 229 -45.57 -12.72 14.60
N GLY A 230 -46.13 -12.05 13.60
CA GLY A 230 -46.82 -10.78 13.80
C GLY A 230 -48.20 -11.02 14.40
N LEU A 231 -48.58 -10.25 15.43
CA LEU A 231 -49.88 -10.34 16.11
C LEU A 231 -50.47 -8.93 16.27
N ASP A 232 -51.75 -8.79 15.95
CA ASP A 232 -52.53 -7.58 16.20
C ASP A 232 -53.99 -7.94 16.51
N CYS A 233 -54.61 -7.17 17.40
CA CYS A 233 -55.98 -7.36 17.82
C CYS A 233 -56.81 -6.09 17.64
N GLU A 234 -58.08 -6.30 17.29
CA GLU A 234 -59.10 -5.27 17.41
C GLU A 234 -59.96 -5.52 18.64
N MET A 235 -60.31 -4.42 19.33
CA MET A 235 -61.06 -4.46 20.57
C MET A 235 -62.33 -3.60 20.49
N CYS A 236 -63.30 -3.93 21.33
CA CYS A 236 -64.46 -3.08 21.63
C CYS A 236 -64.49 -2.72 23.10
N LEU A 237 -65.26 -1.69 23.46
CA LEU A 237 -65.50 -1.31 24.84
C LEU A 237 -66.75 -2.04 25.37
N THR A 238 -66.60 -2.73 26.50
CA THR A 238 -67.67 -3.43 27.22
C THR A 238 -67.78 -2.91 28.66
N GLU A 239 -68.75 -3.43 29.41
CA GLU A 239 -68.91 -3.15 30.85
C GLU A 239 -67.68 -3.57 31.70
N LYS A 240 -66.80 -4.44 31.18
CA LYS A 240 -65.58 -4.89 31.85
C LYS A 240 -64.31 -4.23 31.31
N GLY A 241 -64.45 -3.26 30.40
CA GLY A 241 -63.33 -2.60 29.72
C GLY A 241 -63.16 -3.08 28.29
N TYR A 242 -61.94 -2.98 27.76
CA TYR A 242 -61.63 -3.38 26.38
C TYR A 242 -61.58 -4.91 26.26
N GLU A 243 -62.39 -5.47 25.36
CA GLU A 243 -62.41 -6.91 25.07
C GLU A 243 -62.18 -7.17 23.58
N LEU A 244 -61.56 -8.31 23.28
CA LEU A 244 -61.21 -8.76 21.94
C LEU A 244 -62.43 -8.95 21.04
N THR A 245 -62.37 -8.42 19.82
CA THR A 245 -63.39 -8.62 18.78
C THR A 245 -62.83 -9.18 17.47
N ARG A 246 -61.53 -9.02 17.22
CA ARG A 246 -60.83 -9.69 16.11
C ARG A 246 -59.37 -9.91 16.47
N VAL A 247 -58.79 -11.04 16.06
CA VAL A 247 -57.34 -11.28 16.16
C VAL A 247 -56.81 -11.68 14.79
N SER A 248 -55.62 -11.20 14.44
CA SER A 248 -54.89 -11.71 13.28
C SER A 248 -53.45 -12.06 13.64
N VAL A 249 -52.95 -13.16 13.08
CA VAL A 249 -51.56 -13.61 13.18
C VAL A 249 -50.99 -13.81 11.78
N VAL A 250 -49.78 -13.31 11.57
CA VAL A 250 -48.98 -13.55 10.36
C VAL A 250 -47.70 -14.30 10.73
N ASP A 251 -47.25 -15.21 9.86
CA ASP A 251 -45.97 -15.92 10.02
C ASP A 251 -44.78 -15.05 9.59
N SER A 252 -43.56 -15.61 9.68
CA SER A 252 -42.32 -14.90 9.37
C SER A 252 -42.21 -14.43 7.91
N ASP A 253 -42.93 -15.08 7.00
CA ASP A 253 -42.97 -14.72 5.58
C ASP A 253 -44.07 -13.68 5.28
N GLY A 254 -44.84 -13.30 6.30
CA GLY A 254 -45.93 -12.33 6.21
C GLY A 254 -47.26 -12.94 5.77
N SER A 255 -47.37 -14.27 5.73
CA SER A 255 -48.61 -14.96 5.38
C SER A 255 -49.56 -14.99 6.57
N CYS A 256 -50.83 -14.67 6.35
CA CYS A 256 -51.85 -14.72 7.42
C CYS A 256 -52.18 -16.18 7.76
N VAL A 257 -51.91 -16.56 9.01
CA VAL A 257 -52.10 -17.91 9.55
C VAL A 257 -53.27 -18.01 10.52
N LEU A 258 -53.76 -16.88 11.02
CA LEU A 258 -54.99 -16.78 11.80
C LEU A 258 -55.65 -15.42 11.53
N ASP A 259 -56.95 -15.40 11.26
CA ASP A 259 -57.77 -14.18 11.23
C ASP A 259 -59.19 -14.53 11.66
N GLU A 260 -59.56 -14.16 12.89
CA GLU A 260 -60.80 -14.63 13.51
C GLU A 260 -61.56 -13.49 14.19
N LEU A 261 -62.86 -13.39 13.91
CA LEU A 261 -63.77 -12.56 14.69
C LEU A 261 -64.14 -13.26 15.99
N VAL A 262 -64.20 -12.50 17.08
CA VAL A 262 -64.49 -12.99 18.43
C VAL A 262 -65.70 -12.27 18.96
N LYS A 263 -66.62 -13.02 19.57
CA LYS A 263 -67.77 -12.45 20.27
C LYS A 263 -67.44 -12.29 21.76
N PRO A 264 -67.35 -11.04 22.28
CA PRO A 264 -67.20 -10.80 23.71
C PRO A 264 -68.35 -11.41 24.51
N GLN A 265 -68.05 -11.89 25.72
CA GLN A 265 -69.07 -12.43 26.62
C GLN A 265 -69.91 -11.32 27.26
N ASN A 266 -69.29 -10.18 27.55
CA ASN A 266 -69.96 -9.05 28.16
C ASN A 266 -70.67 -8.20 27.10
N ARG A 267 -71.64 -7.40 27.56
CA ARG A 267 -72.37 -6.48 26.69
C ARG A 267 -71.42 -5.42 26.13
N ILE A 268 -71.39 -5.32 24.80
CA ILE A 268 -70.66 -4.27 24.08
C ILE A 268 -71.38 -2.94 24.28
N LEU A 269 -70.65 -1.95 24.80
CA LEU A 269 -71.11 -0.57 24.97
C LEU A 269 -70.76 0.26 23.73
N ASP A 270 -69.56 0.06 23.18
CA ASP A 270 -69.10 0.71 21.95
C ASP A 270 -68.21 -0.25 21.15
N TYR A 271 -68.51 -0.43 19.86
CA TYR A 271 -67.72 -1.28 18.95
C TYR A 271 -66.39 -0.64 18.55
N LEU A 272 -66.21 0.66 18.80
CA LEU A 272 -65.02 1.43 18.40
C LEU A 272 -64.76 1.36 16.89
N THR A 273 -65.81 1.23 16.08
CA THR A 273 -65.75 0.93 14.63
C THR A 273 -64.80 1.85 13.85
N ARG A 274 -64.65 3.11 14.28
CA ARG A 274 -63.71 4.06 13.64
C ARG A 274 -62.25 3.61 13.73
N PHE A 275 -61.92 2.81 14.74
CA PHE A 275 -60.60 2.24 14.98
C PHE A 275 -60.60 0.75 14.64
N SER A 276 -61.58 -0.02 15.14
CA SER A 276 -61.60 -1.48 15.02
C SER A 276 -62.09 -2.01 13.67
N GLY A 277 -62.82 -1.19 12.91
CA GLY A 277 -63.56 -1.64 11.72
C GLY A 277 -64.73 -2.58 12.04
N ILE A 278 -64.93 -2.96 13.31
CA ILE A 278 -65.94 -3.92 13.72
C ILE A 278 -67.31 -3.27 13.81
N THR A 279 -68.32 -3.96 13.28
CA THR A 279 -69.72 -3.52 13.35
C THR A 279 -70.58 -4.56 14.06
N ALA A 280 -71.72 -4.12 14.62
CA ALA A 280 -72.71 -5.02 15.22
C ALA A 280 -73.22 -6.08 14.24
N ALA A 281 -73.25 -5.78 12.94
CA ALA A 281 -73.65 -6.73 11.90
C ALA A 281 -72.62 -7.86 11.74
N MET A 282 -71.32 -7.53 11.76
CA MET A 282 -70.23 -8.51 11.65
C MET A 282 -70.23 -9.51 12.81
N LEU A 283 -70.52 -9.06 14.04
CA LEU A 283 -70.51 -9.93 15.23
C LEU A 283 -71.83 -10.67 15.49
N ARG A 284 -72.90 -10.38 14.73
CA ARG A 284 -74.25 -10.92 15.02
C ARG A 284 -74.30 -12.45 14.96
N SER A 285 -73.69 -13.03 13.93
CA SER A 285 -73.68 -14.48 13.67
C SER A 285 -72.42 -15.19 14.18
N ILE A 286 -71.48 -14.47 14.79
CA ILE A 286 -70.23 -15.04 15.30
C ILE A 286 -70.49 -15.73 16.64
N THR A 287 -70.03 -16.98 16.75
CA THR A 287 -70.09 -17.79 17.97
C THR A 287 -68.72 -18.05 18.58
N THR A 288 -67.63 -17.78 17.84
CA THR A 288 -66.26 -17.92 18.29
C THR A 288 -66.02 -17.12 19.57
N THR A 289 -65.56 -17.79 20.61
CA THR A 289 -65.27 -17.20 21.92
C THR A 289 -63.77 -16.92 22.08
N LEU A 290 -63.42 -16.13 23.10
CA LEU A 290 -62.01 -15.91 23.48
C LEU A 290 -61.27 -17.23 23.72
N ARG A 291 -61.94 -18.21 24.35
CA ARG A 291 -61.33 -19.51 24.67
C ARG A 291 -60.99 -20.29 23.41
N ASP A 292 -61.85 -20.25 22.39
CA ASP A 292 -61.62 -20.93 21.12
C ASP A 292 -60.38 -20.37 20.42
N VAL A 293 -60.23 -19.04 20.43
CA VAL A 293 -59.05 -18.36 19.89
C VAL A 293 -57.78 -18.67 20.68
N GLN A 294 -57.84 -18.70 22.01
CA GLN A 294 -56.69 -19.07 22.83
C GLN A 294 -56.21 -20.50 22.50
N VAL A 295 -57.13 -21.46 22.32
CA VAL A 295 -56.78 -22.83 21.90
C VAL A 295 -56.13 -22.84 20.51
N LYS A 296 -56.68 -22.07 19.55
CA LYS A 296 -56.07 -21.93 18.21
C LYS A 296 -54.66 -21.36 18.28
N LEU A 297 -54.44 -20.28 19.05
CA LEU A 297 -53.13 -19.65 19.22
C LEU A 297 -52.11 -20.59 19.85
N LYS A 298 -52.49 -21.35 20.89
CA LYS A 298 -51.60 -22.36 21.50
C LYS A 298 -51.20 -23.47 20.53
N THR A 299 -52.12 -23.89 19.68
CA THR A 299 -51.88 -24.97 18.71
C THR A 299 -51.04 -24.47 17.54
N LEU A 300 -51.22 -23.20 17.16
CA LEU A 300 -50.54 -22.57 16.03
C LEU A 300 -49.08 -22.20 16.35
N LEU A 301 -48.83 -21.62 17.52
CA LEU A 301 -47.52 -21.07 17.85
C LEU A 301 -46.57 -22.19 18.31
N PRO A 302 -45.40 -22.37 17.66
CA PRO A 302 -44.39 -23.30 18.16
C PRO A 302 -43.81 -22.82 19.51
N SER A 303 -43.19 -23.74 20.25
CA SER A 303 -42.67 -23.45 21.58
C SER A 303 -41.55 -22.41 21.61
N ASP A 304 -40.86 -22.19 20.49
CA ASP A 304 -39.83 -21.16 20.34
C ASP A 304 -40.30 -19.94 19.53
N ALA A 305 -41.61 -19.78 19.31
CA ALA A 305 -42.16 -18.61 18.65
C ALA A 305 -41.83 -17.31 19.39
N VAL A 306 -41.59 -16.26 18.63
CA VAL A 306 -41.42 -14.90 19.16
C VAL A 306 -42.51 -14.01 18.58
N LEU A 307 -43.39 -13.50 19.45
CA LEU A 307 -44.47 -12.60 19.03
C LEU A 307 -43.96 -11.19 18.80
N VAL A 308 -44.37 -10.61 17.67
CA VAL A 308 -44.06 -9.25 17.26
C VAL A 308 -45.35 -8.45 17.14
N GLY A 309 -45.36 -7.24 17.69
CA GLY A 309 -46.49 -6.34 17.53
C GLY A 309 -46.12 -4.89 17.81
N HIS A 310 -47.14 -4.03 17.89
CA HIS A 310 -46.98 -2.62 18.20
C HIS A 310 -47.83 -2.24 19.41
N SER A 311 -47.18 -2.02 20.57
CA SER A 311 -47.87 -1.90 21.88
C SER A 311 -48.60 -3.17 22.30
N LEU A 312 -47.94 -4.31 22.07
CA LEU A 312 -48.52 -5.66 22.20
C LEU A 312 -49.03 -6.01 23.61
N ASN A 313 -48.68 -5.20 24.62
CA ASN A 313 -49.21 -5.35 25.96
C ASN A 313 -50.75 -5.28 25.99
N ASN A 314 -51.37 -4.44 25.15
CA ASN A 314 -52.83 -4.31 25.12
C ASN A 314 -53.49 -5.53 24.46
N ASP A 315 -52.89 -6.05 23.39
CA ASP A 315 -53.35 -7.23 22.67
C ASP A 315 -53.32 -8.47 23.56
N LEU A 316 -52.19 -8.70 24.26
CA LEU A 316 -52.05 -9.83 25.19
C LEU A 316 -53.00 -9.72 26.39
N MET A 317 -53.32 -8.51 26.84
CA MET A 317 -54.35 -8.27 27.86
C MET A 317 -55.74 -8.62 27.36
N ALA A 318 -56.12 -8.16 26.16
CA ALA A 318 -57.41 -8.48 25.54
C ALA A 318 -57.57 -9.98 25.23
N LEU A 319 -56.47 -10.62 24.82
CA LEU A 319 -56.38 -12.07 24.60
C LEU A 319 -56.35 -12.89 25.89
N LYS A 320 -56.16 -12.25 27.06
CA LYS A 320 -55.88 -12.91 28.34
C LYS A 320 -54.80 -13.98 28.20
N LEU A 321 -53.72 -13.66 27.50
CA LEU A 321 -52.68 -14.60 27.09
C LEU A 321 -51.31 -14.16 27.65
N ILE A 322 -50.57 -15.11 28.21
CA ILE A 322 -49.18 -14.94 28.62
C ILE A 322 -48.28 -15.60 27.58
N HIS A 323 -47.38 -14.83 26.99
CA HIS A 323 -46.35 -15.31 26.08
C HIS A 323 -44.99 -14.73 26.47
N GLN A 324 -43.97 -15.58 26.55
CA GLN A 324 -42.69 -15.23 27.15
C GLN A 324 -41.80 -14.37 26.25
N HIS A 325 -41.80 -14.65 24.94
CA HIS A 325 -40.84 -14.06 24.01
C HIS A 325 -41.52 -13.02 23.12
N VAL A 326 -41.39 -11.74 23.47
CA VAL A 326 -42.07 -10.64 22.78
C VAL A 326 -41.09 -9.59 22.27
N ILE A 327 -41.27 -9.15 21.03
CA ILE A 327 -40.63 -7.96 20.45
C ILE A 327 -41.71 -6.92 20.16
N ASP A 328 -41.64 -5.78 20.85
CA ASP A 328 -42.58 -4.67 20.64
C ASP A 328 -41.91 -3.54 19.84
N THR A 329 -42.39 -3.33 18.61
CA THR A 329 -41.86 -2.32 17.69
C THR A 329 -42.01 -0.89 18.22
N SER A 330 -43.01 -0.62 19.07
CA SER A 330 -43.18 0.68 19.72
C SER A 330 -42.02 1.02 20.68
N LEU A 331 -41.26 0.00 21.11
CA LEU A 331 -40.10 0.12 21.98
C LEU A 331 -38.78 0.10 21.23
N LEU A 332 -38.74 -0.48 20.02
CA LEU A 332 -37.57 -0.46 19.13
C LEU A 332 -37.30 0.95 18.60
N TYR A 333 -38.36 1.65 18.17
CA TYR A 333 -38.27 2.96 17.54
C TYR A 333 -38.58 4.13 18.51
N ARG A 334 -38.45 3.96 19.83
CA ARG A 334 -38.94 4.95 20.81
C ARG A 334 -38.34 6.37 20.67
N ARG A 335 -39.11 7.40 21.07
CA ARG A 335 -38.64 8.78 21.24
C ARG A 335 -38.04 9.04 22.64
N GLU A 336 -37.46 10.23 22.79
CA GLU A 336 -37.04 10.76 24.10
C GLU A 336 -38.21 10.73 25.09
N PHE A 337 -37.89 10.60 26.38
CA PHE A 337 -38.87 10.50 27.47
C PHE A 337 -39.87 9.33 27.36
N GLY A 338 -39.65 8.38 26.45
CA GLY A 338 -40.47 7.16 26.34
C GLY A 338 -41.77 7.32 25.57
N GLN A 339 -41.92 8.39 24.78
CA GLN A 339 -43.03 8.51 23.84
C GLN A 339 -42.91 7.44 22.73
N ARG A 340 -44.04 6.86 22.35
CA ARG A 340 -44.17 5.84 21.30
C ARG A 340 -44.63 6.51 20.00
N PHE A 341 -44.05 6.11 18.87
CA PHE A 341 -44.60 6.48 17.57
C PHE A 341 -45.86 5.69 17.27
N LYS A 342 -46.75 6.23 16.44
CA LYS A 342 -47.87 5.46 15.88
C LYS A 342 -47.34 4.51 14.79
N LEU A 343 -47.89 3.31 14.70
CA LEU A 343 -47.52 2.31 13.68
C LEU A 343 -47.60 2.86 12.26
N LYS A 344 -48.66 3.62 11.94
CA LYS A 344 -48.83 4.30 10.64
C LYS A 344 -47.64 5.19 10.28
N VAL A 345 -47.13 5.96 11.25
CA VAL A 345 -45.97 6.85 11.05
C VAL A 345 -44.71 6.04 10.81
N LEU A 346 -44.45 5.02 11.64
CA LEU A 346 -43.27 4.17 11.45
C LEU A 346 -43.27 3.45 10.10
N THR A 347 -44.42 2.94 9.69
CA THR A 347 -44.57 2.20 8.42
C THR A 347 -44.38 3.12 7.23
N GLU A 348 -44.96 4.33 7.27
CA GLU A 348 -44.80 5.34 6.21
C GLU A 348 -43.35 5.83 6.12
N THR A 349 -42.69 6.07 7.26
CA THR A 349 -41.33 6.59 7.27
C THR A 349 -40.28 5.52 6.93
N VAL A 350 -40.36 4.34 7.54
CA VAL A 350 -39.33 3.29 7.47
C VAL A 350 -39.55 2.36 6.27
N LEU A 351 -40.78 1.88 6.08
CA LEU A 351 -41.13 0.92 5.03
C LEU A 351 -41.66 1.61 3.76
N LYS A 352 -41.82 2.94 3.79
CA LYS A 352 -42.37 3.76 2.68
C LYS A 352 -43.75 3.25 2.21
N ARG A 353 -44.53 2.69 3.14
CA ARG A 353 -45.87 2.13 2.89
C ARG A 353 -46.91 2.84 3.75
N LYS A 354 -48.01 3.27 3.14
CA LYS A 354 -49.15 3.85 3.87
C LYS A 354 -50.11 2.74 4.29
N ILE A 355 -50.42 2.70 5.58
CA ILE A 355 -51.42 1.82 6.20
C ILE A 355 -52.48 2.66 6.91
N GLN A 356 -53.62 2.07 7.29
CA GLN A 356 -54.69 2.78 8.00
C GLN A 356 -55.14 4.05 7.26
N THR A 357 -55.42 3.94 5.95
CA THR A 357 -55.87 5.06 5.11
C THR A 357 -57.32 5.45 5.43
N GLU A 358 -57.64 6.75 5.38
CA GLU A 358 -58.95 7.28 5.80
C GLU A 358 -60.13 6.81 4.92
N GLU A 359 -59.83 6.27 3.74
CA GLU A 359 -60.82 5.69 2.83
C GLU A 359 -61.44 4.40 3.37
N LYS A 360 -60.74 3.70 4.28
CA LYS A 360 -61.23 2.47 4.94
C LYS A 360 -61.77 2.82 6.33
N LYS A 361 -62.99 2.38 6.64
CA LYS A 361 -63.56 2.50 8.00
C LYS A 361 -62.89 1.48 8.93
N GLY A 362 -62.02 1.97 9.81
CA GLY A 362 -61.31 1.16 10.80
C GLY A 362 -60.02 0.52 10.27
N HIS A 363 -59.26 -0.08 11.17
CA HIS A 363 -57.97 -0.70 10.92
C HIS A 363 -58.16 -2.16 10.45
N ASN A 364 -57.09 -2.70 9.86
CA ASN A 364 -57.06 -4.08 9.42
C ASN A 364 -55.96 -4.81 10.20
N PRO A 365 -56.30 -5.71 11.13
CA PRO A 365 -55.31 -6.34 12.00
C PRO A 365 -54.29 -7.19 11.23
N ILE A 366 -54.63 -7.71 10.04
CA ILE A 366 -53.66 -8.40 9.18
C ILE A 366 -52.59 -7.42 8.65
N GLU A 367 -53.02 -6.24 8.21
CA GLU A 367 -52.13 -5.20 7.69
C GLU A 367 -51.21 -4.66 8.80
N ASP A 368 -51.77 -4.44 9.99
CA ASP A 368 -51.05 -3.91 11.14
C ASP A 368 -50.07 -4.94 11.73
N ALA A 369 -50.47 -6.21 11.85
CA ALA A 369 -49.58 -7.32 12.25
C ALA A 369 -48.40 -7.48 11.28
N LEU A 370 -48.66 -7.43 9.97
CA LEU A 370 -47.62 -7.51 8.94
C LEU A 370 -46.68 -6.30 8.99
N ALA A 371 -47.20 -5.09 9.15
CA ALA A 371 -46.39 -3.88 9.27
C ALA A 371 -45.47 -3.92 10.50
N ALA A 372 -45.99 -4.37 11.65
CA ALA A 372 -45.18 -4.55 12.85
C ALA A 372 -44.08 -5.61 12.65
N LEU A 373 -44.42 -6.75 12.03
CA LEU A 373 -43.44 -7.80 11.72
C LEU A 373 -42.30 -7.28 10.83
N GLU A 374 -42.63 -6.64 9.71
CA GLU A 374 -41.64 -6.10 8.76
C GLU A 374 -40.76 -5.02 9.40
N LEU A 375 -41.32 -4.17 10.28
CA LEU A 375 -40.55 -3.18 11.03
C LEU A 375 -39.53 -3.84 11.97
N ALA A 376 -39.93 -4.89 12.69
CA ALA A 376 -39.01 -5.61 13.55
C ALA A 376 -37.90 -6.31 12.75
N GLN A 377 -38.25 -6.98 11.65
CA GLN A 377 -37.27 -7.61 10.75
C GLN A 377 -36.30 -6.58 10.16
N TYR A 378 -36.79 -5.42 9.74
CA TYR A 378 -35.95 -4.32 9.27
C TYR A 378 -34.99 -3.84 10.35
N PHE A 379 -35.48 -3.64 11.58
CA PHE A 379 -34.66 -3.18 12.69
C PHE A 379 -33.54 -4.17 13.04
N ILE A 380 -33.87 -5.47 13.12
CA ILE A 380 -32.92 -6.55 13.41
C ILE A 380 -31.85 -6.63 12.32
N LYS A 381 -32.28 -6.63 11.04
CA LYS A 381 -31.39 -6.74 9.88
C LYS A 381 -30.47 -5.53 9.70
N THR A 382 -30.96 -4.34 9.99
CA THR A 382 -30.25 -3.08 9.74
C THR A 382 -29.39 -2.67 10.94
N GLY A 383 -29.83 -2.99 12.15
CA GLY A 383 -29.16 -2.69 13.40
C GLY A 383 -29.44 -1.27 13.92
N PRO A 384 -29.34 -1.03 15.25
CA PRO A 384 -29.90 0.17 15.88
C PRO A 384 -29.24 1.46 15.40
N ARG A 385 -27.91 1.45 15.20
CA ARG A 385 -27.17 2.62 14.71
C ARG A 385 -27.60 3.04 13.32
N GLN A 386 -27.65 2.09 12.41
CA GLN A 386 -27.95 2.36 11.02
C GLN A 386 -29.42 2.78 10.85
N VAL A 387 -30.35 2.18 11.62
CA VAL A 387 -31.75 2.61 11.65
C VAL A 387 -31.88 4.06 12.10
N VAL A 388 -31.18 4.43 13.18
CA VAL A 388 -31.21 5.81 13.68
C VAL A 388 -30.58 6.77 12.68
N GLU A 389 -29.44 6.43 12.08
CA GLU A 389 -28.78 7.27 11.08
C GLU A 389 -29.63 7.46 9.80
N LEU A 390 -30.35 6.42 9.36
CA LEU A 390 -31.16 6.47 8.13
C LEU A 390 -32.48 7.23 8.27
N HIS A 391 -33.04 7.29 9.49
CA HIS A 391 -34.37 7.88 9.74
C HIS A 391 -34.31 8.99 10.80
N LEU A 392 -33.14 9.60 11.03
CA LEU A 392 -32.90 10.55 12.11
C LEU A 392 -33.79 11.80 11.98
N GLU A 393 -33.85 12.33 10.76
CA GLU A 393 -34.59 13.54 10.44
C GLU A 393 -36.09 13.26 10.40
N GLU A 394 -36.54 12.21 9.70
CA GLU A 394 -37.97 11.96 9.50
C GLU A 394 -38.69 11.48 10.76
N LEU A 395 -38.05 10.67 11.61
CA LEU A 395 -38.69 10.16 12.84
C LEU A 395 -38.46 11.09 14.03
N TRP A 396 -37.21 11.52 14.27
CA TRP A 396 -36.84 12.27 15.46
C TRP A 396 -36.72 13.78 15.25
N GLY A 397 -36.90 14.27 14.02
CA GLY A 397 -36.98 15.71 13.74
C GLY A 397 -35.65 16.45 13.95
N TYR A 398 -34.53 15.73 14.03
CA TYR A 398 -33.21 16.35 14.01
C TYR A 398 -32.88 16.73 12.57
N THR A 399 -33.12 17.98 12.21
CA THR A 399 -32.56 18.58 11.00
C THR A 399 -31.06 18.79 11.26
N LEU A 400 -30.20 18.30 10.38
CA LEU A 400 -28.79 18.72 10.38
C LEU A 400 -28.76 20.20 9.98
N VAL A 401 -28.93 21.08 10.95
CA VAL A 401 -28.72 22.51 10.75
C VAL A 401 -27.22 22.69 10.58
N GLU A 402 -26.79 22.87 9.33
CA GLU A 402 -25.54 23.57 9.05
C GLU A 402 -25.72 25.00 9.55
N GLU A 403 -25.32 25.27 10.79
CA GLU A 403 -25.11 26.64 11.27
C GLU A 403 -24.09 27.33 10.34
N PRO A 404 -24.29 28.61 9.98
CA PRO A 404 -23.33 29.33 9.16
C PRO A 404 -22.02 29.52 9.94
N ASP A 405 -20.92 28.99 9.37
CA ASP A 405 -19.52 29.28 9.65
C ASP A 405 -19.08 29.47 11.12
N CYS A 406 -18.57 28.40 11.76
CA CYS A 406 -17.37 28.48 12.62
C CYS A 406 -16.66 27.15 12.97
N ALA A 407 -16.79 26.08 12.16
CA ALA A 407 -15.92 24.90 12.32
C ALA A 407 -15.59 24.28 10.94
N PRO A 408 -14.30 24.09 10.59
CA PRO A 408 -13.92 23.67 9.25
C PRO A 408 -14.36 22.23 8.99
N THR A 409 -14.90 21.98 7.79
CA THR A 409 -15.04 20.65 7.18
C THR A 409 -13.83 19.76 7.52
N PRO A 410 -14.01 18.47 7.91
CA PRO A 410 -12.89 17.58 8.19
C PRO A 410 -12.09 17.41 6.89
N SER A 411 -10.98 18.13 6.83
CA SER A 411 -10.12 18.17 5.67
C SER A 411 -9.55 16.78 5.40
N HIS A 412 -9.71 16.30 4.16
CA HIS A 412 -9.08 15.07 3.68
C HIS A 412 -7.60 15.26 3.29
N ARG A 413 -7.07 16.46 3.52
CA ARG A 413 -5.67 16.77 3.26
C ARG A 413 -4.79 15.98 4.20
N PHE A 414 -3.71 15.45 3.65
CA PHE A 414 -2.75 14.63 4.37
C PHE A 414 -2.22 15.31 5.65
N ALA A 415 -1.94 16.62 5.60
CA ALA A 415 -1.47 17.38 6.75
C ALA A 415 -2.48 17.39 7.93
N ASP A 416 -3.77 17.53 7.63
CA ASP A 416 -4.83 17.65 8.64
C ASP A 416 -5.15 16.30 9.28
N ILE A 417 -5.07 15.22 8.49
CA ILE A 417 -5.20 13.85 8.99
C ILE A 417 -4.06 13.53 9.96
N LEU A 418 -2.82 13.92 9.66
CA LEU A 418 -1.69 13.71 10.57
C LEU A 418 -1.86 14.48 11.88
N GLN A 419 -2.31 15.74 11.82
CA GLN A 419 -2.60 16.54 13.01
C GLN A 419 -3.70 15.91 13.86
N THR A 420 -4.77 15.40 13.24
CA THR A 420 -5.87 14.69 13.92
C THR A 420 -5.38 13.42 14.64
N LEU A 421 -4.37 12.74 14.09
CA LEU A 421 -3.73 11.58 14.72
C LEU A 421 -2.66 11.95 15.77
N GLY A 422 -2.55 13.22 16.14
CA GLY A 422 -1.55 13.72 17.09
C GLY A 422 -0.12 13.68 16.57
N ARG A 423 0.06 13.60 15.24
CA ARG A 423 1.38 13.56 14.60
C ARG A 423 1.75 14.95 14.11
N SER A 424 2.86 15.47 14.64
CA SER A 424 3.34 16.80 14.27
C SER A 424 3.86 16.85 12.84
N VAL A 425 3.55 17.95 12.17
CA VAL A 425 3.99 18.27 10.81
C VAL A 425 4.77 19.58 10.85
N ALA A 426 5.84 19.71 10.05
CA ALA A 426 6.59 20.95 9.92
C ALA A 426 7.06 21.20 8.48
N PHE A 427 7.08 22.47 8.10
CA PHE A 427 7.67 22.94 6.84
C PHE A 427 8.77 23.97 7.13
N LEU A 428 9.92 23.83 6.47
CA LEU A 428 11.03 24.78 6.56
C LEU A 428 11.51 25.20 5.17
N GLY A 429 11.42 26.48 4.84
CA GLY A 429 11.78 27.01 3.51
C GLY A 429 11.86 28.54 3.49
N LYS A 430 11.85 29.17 2.30
CA LYS A 430 11.80 30.63 2.14
C LYS A 430 10.36 31.14 2.02
N ARG A 431 10.07 32.33 2.56
CA ARG A 431 8.72 32.93 2.69
C ARG A 431 8.02 33.23 1.36
N SER A 432 8.77 33.42 0.28
CA SER A 432 8.24 33.74 -1.05
C SER A 432 7.60 32.55 -1.77
N ASP A 433 7.83 31.32 -1.29
CA ASP A 433 7.74 30.15 -2.18
C ASP A 433 6.45 29.33 -1.97
N VAL A 434 5.67 29.56 -0.90
CA VAL A 434 4.51 28.71 -0.61
C VAL A 434 3.35 29.40 0.14
N LYS A 435 2.10 29.23 -0.34
CA LYS A 435 0.86 29.47 0.42
C LYS A 435 0.39 28.15 1.07
N LEU A 436 0.94 27.82 2.22
CA LEU A 436 0.50 26.67 3.03
C LEU A 436 -0.29 27.16 4.24
N ASP A 437 -1.32 26.43 4.64
CA ASP A 437 -2.05 26.62 5.90
C ASP A 437 -1.69 25.47 6.84
N VAL A 438 -0.54 25.59 7.51
CA VAL A 438 0.03 24.55 8.38
C VAL A 438 0.58 25.23 9.63
N SER A 439 0.27 24.66 10.79
CA SER A 439 0.52 25.23 12.12
C SER A 439 1.99 25.45 12.48
N ASN A 440 2.96 24.76 11.85
CA ASN A 440 4.40 24.88 12.12
C ASN A 440 5.22 25.22 10.85
N GLN A 441 5.08 26.43 10.34
CA GLN A 441 5.91 26.96 9.26
C GLN A 441 7.09 27.76 9.81
N MET A 442 8.29 27.46 9.33
CA MET A 442 9.49 28.23 9.67
C MET A 442 10.16 28.75 8.41
N TRP A 443 10.29 30.07 8.36
CA TRP A 443 10.86 30.78 7.23
C TRP A 443 12.31 31.13 7.48
N HIS A 444 13.17 30.84 6.51
CA HIS A 444 14.61 31.06 6.58
C HIS A 444 15.13 31.62 5.27
N ASN A 445 16.18 32.44 5.33
CA ASN A 445 16.72 33.13 4.15
C ASN A 445 17.80 32.32 3.43
N SER A 446 18.29 31.23 4.05
CA SER A 446 19.31 30.35 3.47
C SER A 446 19.13 28.88 3.88
N ASP A 447 19.56 27.93 3.04
CA ASP A 447 19.49 26.51 3.42
C ASP A 447 20.32 26.17 4.68
N LYS A 448 21.34 26.99 4.98
CA LYS A 448 22.17 26.84 6.20
C LYS A 448 21.31 27.08 7.44
N GLU A 449 20.45 28.10 7.41
CA GLU A 449 19.50 28.41 8.46
C GLU A 449 18.40 27.37 8.55
N VAL A 450 17.84 26.92 7.42
CA VAL A 450 16.87 25.81 7.36
C VAL A 450 17.41 24.58 8.10
N LEU A 451 18.63 24.16 7.76
CA LEU A 451 19.28 23.01 8.41
C LEU A 451 19.56 23.26 9.90
N ALA A 452 20.06 24.45 10.25
CA ALA A 452 20.36 24.77 11.64
C ALA A 452 19.10 24.80 12.51
N SER A 453 17.99 25.29 11.96
CA SER A 453 16.68 25.33 12.60
C SER A 453 16.15 23.91 12.85
N PHE A 454 16.13 23.06 11.82
CA PHE A 454 15.72 21.66 11.96
C PHE A 454 16.51 20.93 13.05
N ARG A 455 17.84 21.13 13.09
CA ARG A 455 18.72 20.46 14.07
C ARG A 455 18.58 20.97 15.50
N ARG A 456 18.05 22.17 15.71
CA ARG A 456 17.82 22.75 17.06
C ARG A 456 16.47 22.33 17.64
N GLN A 457 15.60 21.71 16.87
CA GLN A 457 14.31 21.23 17.38
C GLN A 457 14.52 20.13 18.42
N THR A 458 13.92 20.30 19.60
CA THR A 458 13.98 19.33 20.70
C THR A 458 13.05 18.13 20.48
N LYS A 459 12.02 18.29 19.63
CA LYS A 459 11.13 17.21 19.18
C LYS A 459 11.12 17.18 17.66
N CYS A 460 11.54 16.06 17.08
CA CYS A 460 11.45 15.86 15.62
C CYS A 460 9.97 15.69 15.23
N PRO A 461 9.46 16.46 14.26
CA PRO A 461 8.12 16.25 13.74
C PRO A 461 8.01 14.88 13.08
N PHE A 462 6.79 14.31 13.06
CA PHE A 462 6.55 13.05 12.36
C PHE A 462 6.71 13.23 10.84
N LEU A 463 6.20 14.32 10.27
CA LEU A 463 6.43 14.71 8.88
C LEU A 463 7.18 16.04 8.82
N SER A 464 8.38 16.04 8.23
CA SER A 464 9.13 17.26 7.92
C SER A 464 9.33 17.42 6.42
N VAL A 465 9.02 18.61 5.90
CA VAL A 465 9.35 19.00 4.52
C VAL A 465 10.31 20.19 4.57
N LEU A 466 11.53 20.02 4.03
CA LEU A 466 12.56 21.05 3.97
C LEU A 466 12.78 21.45 2.51
N GLN A 467 12.79 22.75 2.22
CA GLN A 467 13.01 23.27 0.88
C GLN A 467 14.33 24.04 0.80
N PHE A 468 15.20 23.60 -0.11
CA PHE A 468 16.49 24.23 -0.41
C PHE A 468 16.40 24.90 -1.77
N SER A 469 16.50 26.23 -1.79
CA SER A 469 16.40 27.05 -3.00
C SER A 469 17.71 27.75 -3.39
N SER A 470 18.80 27.57 -2.62
CA SER A 470 20.10 28.19 -2.93
C SER A 470 20.63 27.83 -4.33
N SER A 471 20.33 26.63 -4.84
CA SER A 471 20.69 26.17 -6.19
C SER A 471 19.83 26.82 -7.29
N SER A 472 18.55 27.06 -7.01
CA SER A 472 17.60 27.71 -7.93
C SER A 472 18.01 29.16 -8.20
N ASP A 473 18.39 29.92 -7.15
CA ASP A 473 18.83 31.31 -7.30
C ASP A 473 20.09 31.46 -8.16
N TYR A 474 21.00 30.48 -8.06
CA TYR A 474 22.20 30.42 -8.88
C TYR A 474 21.87 30.10 -10.33
N LEU A 475 21.09 29.03 -10.56
CA LEU A 475 20.75 28.53 -11.89
C LEU A 475 19.79 29.44 -12.68
N LYS A 476 18.94 30.22 -11.99
CA LYS A 476 18.13 31.28 -12.63
C LYS A 476 18.99 32.35 -13.31
N ARG A 477 20.29 32.46 -13.00
CA ARG A 477 21.23 33.37 -13.68
C ARG A 477 21.87 32.76 -14.93
N CYS A 478 21.63 31.47 -15.23
CA CYS A 478 22.34 30.67 -16.24
C CYS A 478 21.43 30.04 -17.33
N ILE A 479 20.25 30.63 -17.59
CA ILE A 479 19.10 29.99 -18.26
C ILE A 479 19.34 29.42 -19.69
N PRO A 480 20.12 30.03 -20.61
CA PRO A 480 20.27 29.48 -21.96
C PRO A 480 21.16 28.22 -22.04
N ALA A 481 21.97 27.91 -21.02
CA ALA A 481 23.00 26.87 -21.08
C ALA A 481 22.56 25.48 -20.57
N GLU A 482 21.42 25.37 -19.88
CA GLU A 482 21.08 24.15 -19.13
C GLU A 482 20.46 23.02 -19.96
N GLU A 483 19.67 23.31 -20.99
CA GLU A 483 19.13 22.28 -21.90
C GLU A 483 20.28 21.65 -22.70
N GLN A 484 21.19 22.49 -23.21
CA GLN A 484 22.43 22.03 -23.82
C GLN A 484 23.26 21.21 -22.82
N GLN A 485 23.35 21.63 -21.56
CA GLN A 485 24.06 20.89 -20.52
C GLN A 485 23.43 19.52 -20.24
N TYR A 486 22.10 19.43 -20.15
CA TYR A 486 21.38 18.16 -19.99
C TYR A 486 21.68 17.21 -21.15
N GLN A 487 21.57 17.71 -22.38
CA GLN A 487 21.84 16.93 -23.60
C GLN A 487 23.31 16.49 -23.68
N ARG A 488 24.26 17.37 -23.34
CA ARG A 488 25.70 17.07 -23.27
C ARG A 488 26.00 15.96 -22.26
N VAL A 489 25.46 16.03 -21.04
CA VAL A 489 25.70 14.97 -20.04
C VAL A 489 25.10 13.63 -20.50
N CYS A 490 23.93 13.65 -21.12
CA CYS A 490 23.31 12.46 -21.69
C CYS A 490 24.08 11.88 -22.89
N ALA A 491 24.69 12.74 -23.71
CA ALA A 491 25.56 12.35 -24.81
C ALA A 491 26.83 11.71 -24.26
N ASN A 492 27.55 12.41 -23.36
CA ASN A 492 28.78 11.92 -22.76
C ASN A 492 28.62 10.53 -22.17
N LEU A 493 27.57 10.27 -21.38
CA LEU A 493 27.34 8.95 -20.78
C LEU A 493 26.99 7.86 -21.79
N ARG A 494 26.31 8.21 -22.88
CA ARG A 494 26.09 7.30 -24.00
C ARG A 494 27.43 6.99 -24.68
N ASP A 495 28.25 7.99 -24.91
CA ASP A 495 29.57 7.84 -25.53
C ASP A 495 30.53 7.01 -24.65
N MET A 496 30.39 7.07 -23.32
CA MET A 496 31.07 6.14 -22.41
C MET A 496 30.71 4.67 -22.68
N CYS A 497 29.53 4.39 -23.23
CA CYS A 497 29.08 3.03 -23.57
C CYS A 497 29.37 2.65 -25.04
N VAL A 498 29.99 3.54 -25.83
CA VAL A 498 30.28 3.32 -27.25
C VAL A 498 31.74 2.90 -27.45
N VAL A 499 31.94 1.98 -28.39
CA VAL A 499 33.25 1.62 -28.93
C VAL A 499 33.22 1.64 -30.46
N PHE A 500 34.32 2.11 -31.06
CA PHE A 500 34.60 1.96 -32.47
C PHE A 500 35.43 0.71 -32.69
N ALA A 501 34.99 -0.13 -33.62
CA ALA A 501 35.64 -1.38 -33.95
C ALA A 501 35.90 -1.50 -35.46
N GLY A 502 37.08 -1.97 -35.82
CA GLY A 502 37.44 -2.27 -37.20
C GLY A 502 38.96 -2.22 -37.45
N PRO A 503 39.41 -2.48 -38.67
CA PRO A 503 38.58 -2.82 -39.83
C PRO A 503 38.10 -4.28 -39.78
N PHE A 504 36.85 -4.52 -40.14
CA PHE A 504 36.30 -5.85 -40.34
C PHE A 504 36.54 -6.35 -41.78
N PRO A 505 36.58 -7.67 -42.01
CA PRO A 505 36.67 -8.25 -43.34
C PRO A 505 35.54 -7.78 -44.28
N ALA A 506 35.79 -7.79 -45.59
CA ALA A 506 34.78 -7.43 -46.58
C ALA A 506 33.54 -8.34 -46.46
N GLY A 507 32.35 -7.74 -46.42
CA GLY A 507 31.08 -8.47 -46.29
C GLY A 507 30.64 -8.79 -44.86
N PHE A 508 31.40 -8.38 -43.83
CA PHE A 508 31.03 -8.61 -42.43
C PHE A 508 29.76 -7.82 -42.06
N SER A 509 28.72 -8.55 -41.68
CA SER A 509 27.37 -8.02 -41.45
C SER A 509 27.17 -7.46 -40.04
N GLU A 510 26.18 -6.58 -39.85
CA GLU A 510 25.77 -6.09 -38.53
C GLU A 510 25.44 -7.25 -37.56
N ARG A 511 24.88 -8.36 -38.09
CA ARG A 511 24.54 -9.54 -37.28
C ARG A 511 25.79 -10.23 -36.72
N GLU A 512 26.85 -10.30 -37.50
CA GLU A 512 28.13 -10.89 -37.09
C GLU A 512 28.86 -10.00 -36.08
N VAL A 513 28.87 -8.67 -36.32
CA VAL A 513 29.37 -7.70 -35.32
C VAL A 513 28.59 -7.84 -34.01
N ARG A 514 27.26 -7.91 -34.07
CA ARG A 514 26.43 -8.10 -32.87
C ARG A 514 26.76 -9.40 -32.15
N GLN A 515 26.98 -10.47 -32.89
CA GLN A 515 27.30 -11.77 -32.31
C GLN A 515 28.66 -11.74 -31.61
N LEU A 516 29.66 -11.09 -32.21
CA LEU A 516 30.98 -10.87 -31.62
C LEU A 516 30.89 -10.04 -30.33
N PHE A 517 30.28 -8.85 -30.38
CA PHE A 517 30.27 -7.93 -29.23
C PHE A 517 29.34 -8.37 -28.08
N ARG A 518 28.39 -9.29 -28.34
CA ARG A 518 27.54 -9.90 -27.31
C ARG A 518 28.30 -10.68 -26.24
N CYS A 519 29.55 -11.07 -26.49
CA CYS A 519 30.37 -11.75 -25.49
C CYS A 519 30.82 -10.83 -24.35
N CYS A 520 30.83 -9.51 -24.58
CA CYS A 520 31.25 -8.50 -23.60
C CYS A 520 30.06 -7.90 -22.84
N GLY A 521 28.83 -8.03 -23.35
CA GLY A 521 27.63 -7.49 -22.70
C GLY A 521 26.43 -7.38 -23.64
N ALA A 522 25.32 -6.85 -23.12
CA ALA A 522 24.16 -6.57 -23.94
C ALA A 522 24.43 -5.38 -24.88
N VAL A 523 24.27 -5.60 -26.19
CA VAL A 523 24.48 -4.58 -27.23
C VAL A 523 23.16 -3.88 -27.53
N ARG A 524 23.11 -2.56 -27.30
CA ARG A 524 21.95 -1.71 -27.56
C ARG A 524 21.80 -1.39 -29.04
N LYS A 525 22.83 -0.83 -29.66
CA LYS A 525 22.81 -0.37 -31.06
C LYS A 525 24.13 -0.66 -31.77
N ILE A 526 24.05 -0.90 -33.07
CA ILE A 526 25.24 -1.00 -33.95
C ILE A 526 24.98 -0.10 -35.15
N LYS A 527 25.98 0.70 -35.52
CA LYS A 527 25.99 1.48 -36.76
C LYS A 527 27.20 1.03 -37.58
N MET A 528 26.92 0.42 -38.73
CA MET A 528 27.95 0.05 -39.69
C MET A 528 28.46 1.29 -40.42
N LEU A 529 29.77 1.43 -40.50
CA LEU A 529 30.49 2.55 -41.12
C LEU A 529 31.27 1.99 -42.29
N ASN A 530 30.59 1.89 -43.42
CA ASN A 530 31.17 1.36 -44.65
C ASN A 530 31.90 2.50 -45.37
N SER A 531 33.23 2.50 -45.36
CA SER A 531 34.01 3.29 -46.30
C SER A 531 34.30 2.47 -47.55
N ALA A 532 34.74 3.12 -48.64
CA ALA A 532 35.04 2.44 -49.91
C ALA A 532 36.09 1.31 -49.80
N VAL A 533 36.86 1.25 -48.71
CA VAL A 533 38.00 0.33 -48.55
C VAL A 533 37.92 -0.51 -47.26
N ARG A 534 37.17 -0.07 -46.24
CA ARG A 534 37.19 -0.69 -44.90
C ARG A 534 35.83 -0.64 -44.22
N VAL A 535 35.42 -1.76 -43.63
CA VAL A 535 34.19 -1.85 -42.83
C VAL A 535 34.54 -1.57 -41.37
N HIS A 536 33.92 -0.56 -40.78
CA HIS A 536 34.00 -0.29 -39.33
C HIS A 536 32.60 -0.37 -38.72
N ALA A 537 32.53 -0.45 -37.40
CA ALA A 537 31.27 -0.38 -36.67
C ALA A 537 31.41 0.48 -35.42
N GLU A 538 30.41 1.30 -35.16
CA GLU A 538 30.15 1.95 -33.89
C GLU A 538 29.19 1.03 -33.11
N VAL A 539 29.63 0.53 -31.96
CA VAL A 539 28.88 -0.41 -31.12
C VAL A 539 28.53 0.25 -29.79
N GLU A 540 27.24 0.42 -29.51
CA GLU A 540 26.71 0.98 -28.26
C GLU A 540 26.23 -0.14 -27.34
N PHE A 541 26.82 -0.24 -26.15
CA PHE A 541 26.41 -1.19 -25.10
C PHE A 541 25.28 -0.65 -24.23
N GLU A 542 24.49 -1.54 -23.62
CA GLU A 542 23.50 -1.15 -22.59
C GLU A 542 24.16 -0.70 -21.28
N LEU A 543 25.41 -1.15 -21.03
CA LEU A 543 26.17 -0.93 -19.79
C LEU A 543 27.62 -0.53 -20.10
N LEU A 544 28.20 0.31 -19.25
CA LEU A 544 29.58 0.78 -19.37
C LEU A 544 30.59 -0.37 -19.30
N GLU A 545 30.29 -1.37 -18.48
CA GLU A 545 31.06 -2.61 -18.33
C GLU A 545 31.24 -3.33 -19.68
N GLY A 546 30.24 -3.28 -20.56
CA GLY A 546 30.30 -3.90 -21.88
C GLY A 546 31.36 -3.25 -22.77
N ALA A 547 31.43 -1.92 -22.77
CA ALA A 547 32.44 -1.17 -23.52
C ALA A 547 33.85 -1.40 -22.98
N VAL A 548 34.02 -1.43 -21.64
CA VAL A 548 35.30 -1.72 -21.00
C VAL A 548 35.78 -3.14 -21.32
N LEU A 549 34.88 -4.14 -21.24
CA LEU A 549 35.20 -5.52 -21.59
C LEU A 549 35.53 -5.67 -23.08
N ALA A 550 34.84 -4.94 -23.97
CA ALA A 550 35.12 -4.97 -25.40
C ALA A 550 36.52 -4.44 -25.72
N ILE A 551 36.93 -3.31 -25.14
CA ILE A 551 38.27 -2.77 -25.32
C ILE A 551 39.32 -3.73 -24.74
N LYS A 552 39.08 -4.26 -23.54
CA LYS A 552 40.01 -5.18 -22.87
C LYS A 552 40.19 -6.52 -23.60
N THR A 553 39.12 -7.03 -24.23
CA THR A 553 39.08 -8.42 -24.74
C THR A 553 39.16 -8.52 -26.26
N LEU A 554 38.55 -7.58 -26.99
CA LEU A 554 38.41 -7.66 -28.45
C LEU A 554 39.45 -6.81 -29.19
N ASN A 555 40.10 -5.85 -28.53
CA ASN A 555 41.15 -5.05 -29.16
C ASN A 555 42.35 -5.95 -29.50
N GLY A 556 42.74 -5.98 -30.78
CA GLY A 556 43.81 -6.84 -31.28
C GLY A 556 43.38 -8.26 -31.66
N LEU A 557 42.09 -8.60 -31.55
CA LEU A 557 41.57 -9.92 -31.93
C LEU A 557 41.80 -10.17 -33.43
N LYS A 558 42.39 -11.32 -33.79
CA LYS A 558 42.63 -11.69 -35.19
C LYS A 558 41.42 -12.39 -35.79
N MET A 559 40.85 -11.81 -36.85
CA MET A 559 39.74 -12.34 -37.63
C MET A 559 40.18 -12.49 -39.08
N GLN A 560 40.19 -13.71 -39.62
CA GLN A 560 40.63 -14.00 -41.00
C GLN A 560 42.01 -13.38 -41.34
N GLY A 561 42.95 -13.38 -40.38
CA GLY A 561 44.29 -12.81 -40.55
C GLY A 561 44.39 -11.29 -40.31
N GLN A 562 43.27 -10.59 -40.14
CA GLN A 562 43.23 -9.15 -39.84
C GLN A 562 42.97 -8.90 -38.35
N SER A 563 43.80 -8.07 -37.70
CA SER A 563 43.56 -7.63 -36.32
C SER A 563 42.52 -6.51 -36.29
N ILE A 564 41.42 -6.72 -35.55
CA ILE A 564 40.47 -5.64 -35.29
C ILE A 564 41.01 -4.72 -34.20
N LYS A 565 40.90 -3.40 -34.39
CA LYS A 565 41.15 -2.41 -33.36
C LYS A 565 39.82 -2.05 -32.70
N VAL A 566 39.78 -2.04 -31.38
CA VAL A 566 38.61 -1.62 -30.61
C VAL A 566 39.03 -0.48 -29.69
N GLN A 567 38.45 0.69 -29.88
CA GLN A 567 38.82 1.90 -29.16
C GLN A 567 37.58 2.75 -28.84
N ARG A 568 37.71 3.68 -27.90
CA ARG A 568 36.65 4.66 -27.63
C ARG A 568 36.58 5.72 -28.74
N PRO A 569 35.40 6.34 -28.95
CA PRO A 569 35.32 7.60 -29.67
C PRO A 569 36.24 8.65 -29.03
N VAL A 570 36.80 9.54 -29.84
CA VAL A 570 37.61 10.67 -29.37
C VAL A 570 36.85 11.94 -29.70
N TYR A 571 36.24 12.54 -28.68
CA TYR A 571 35.58 13.85 -28.73
C TYR A 571 36.21 14.76 -27.67
N GLU A 572 36.13 16.08 -27.84
CA GLU A 572 36.64 17.04 -26.84
C GLU A 572 36.01 16.80 -25.45
N SER A 573 34.71 16.48 -25.42
CA SER A 573 33.98 16.15 -24.19
C SER A 573 34.40 14.83 -23.51
N MET A 574 35.24 14.02 -24.16
CA MET A 574 35.72 12.73 -23.67
C MET A 574 37.18 12.75 -23.21
N LEU A 575 37.86 13.89 -23.23
CA LEU A 575 39.27 13.99 -22.84
C LEU A 575 39.51 13.57 -21.37
N ASP A 576 38.58 13.91 -20.48
CA ASP A 576 38.63 13.53 -19.05
C ASP A 576 37.94 12.19 -18.74
N LEU A 577 37.56 11.42 -19.76
CA LEU A 577 36.79 10.20 -19.58
C LEU A 577 37.59 9.14 -18.80
N ASP A 578 38.85 8.92 -19.17
CA ASP A 578 39.65 7.88 -18.52
C ASP A 578 39.86 8.19 -17.03
N LEU A 579 40.07 9.48 -16.68
CA LEU A 579 40.10 9.94 -15.28
C LEU A 579 38.78 9.65 -14.54
N THR A 580 37.65 9.85 -15.21
CA THR A 580 36.31 9.56 -14.65
C THR A 580 36.10 8.06 -14.44
N LEU A 581 36.55 7.22 -15.38
CA LEU A 581 36.47 5.77 -15.30
C LEU A 581 37.35 5.23 -14.16
N ASP A 582 38.58 5.73 -14.04
CA ASP A 582 39.49 5.35 -12.98
C ASP A 582 38.94 5.74 -11.60
N ALA A 583 38.37 6.94 -11.48
CA ALA A 583 37.71 7.37 -10.25
C ALA A 583 36.48 6.52 -9.90
N LEU A 584 35.69 6.08 -10.90
CA LEU A 584 34.58 5.14 -10.69
C LEU A 584 35.07 3.72 -10.32
N MET A 585 36.18 3.26 -10.90
CA MET A 585 36.80 1.96 -10.62
C MET A 585 37.34 1.88 -9.20
N GLY A 586 37.97 2.95 -8.73
CA GLY A 586 38.53 3.10 -7.37
C GLY A 586 37.53 3.53 -6.31
N ASP A 587 36.27 3.78 -6.68
CA ASP A 587 35.25 4.24 -5.75
C ASP A 587 34.91 3.18 -4.69
N SER A 588 34.74 3.61 -3.42
CA SER A 588 34.42 2.71 -2.31
C SER A 588 33.11 1.94 -2.48
N LEU A 589 32.12 2.48 -3.21
CA LEU A 589 30.88 1.76 -3.52
C LEU A 589 31.09 0.64 -4.54
N ASN A 590 32.12 0.74 -5.37
CA ASN A 590 32.45 -0.27 -6.36
C ASN A 590 33.58 -1.18 -5.89
N ALA A 591 34.20 -0.89 -4.73
CA ALA A 591 35.37 -1.59 -4.21
C ALA A 591 35.14 -3.10 -4.01
N SER A 592 33.91 -3.55 -3.73
CA SER A 592 33.56 -4.97 -3.61
C SER A 592 32.58 -5.47 -4.68
N HIS A 593 32.30 -4.67 -5.70
CA HIS A 593 31.38 -5.05 -6.79
C HIS A 593 32.12 -5.45 -8.07
N LEU A 594 31.76 -6.60 -8.62
CA LEU A 594 32.32 -7.18 -9.82
C LEU A 594 31.21 -7.47 -10.84
N TYR A 595 31.48 -7.18 -12.11
CA TYR A 595 30.61 -7.56 -13.22
C TYR A 595 31.23 -8.74 -13.96
N ALA A 596 30.44 -9.77 -14.21
CA ALA A 596 30.88 -10.99 -14.87
C ALA A 596 29.94 -11.36 -16.03
N VAL A 597 30.50 -11.76 -17.17
CA VAL A 597 29.77 -12.24 -18.35
C VAL A 597 30.22 -13.66 -18.68
N LYS A 598 29.26 -14.58 -18.82
CA LYS A 598 29.56 -15.96 -19.23
C LYS A 598 29.57 -16.07 -20.76
N LEU A 599 30.67 -16.59 -21.28
CA LEU A 599 30.88 -16.85 -22.69
C LEU A 599 30.09 -18.07 -23.15
N ASN A 600 29.67 -18.04 -24.41
CA ASN A 600 29.21 -19.25 -25.08
C ASN A 600 30.43 -20.11 -25.43
N PRO A 601 30.32 -21.45 -25.42
CA PRO A 601 31.44 -22.36 -25.73
C PRO A 601 32.15 -22.02 -27.05
N SER A 602 31.38 -21.79 -28.12
CA SER A 602 31.92 -21.44 -29.45
C SER A 602 32.69 -20.11 -29.49
N MET A 603 32.41 -19.18 -28.56
CA MET A 603 33.09 -17.89 -28.48
C MET A 603 34.28 -17.94 -27.52
N ALA A 604 34.21 -18.79 -26.48
CA ALA A 604 35.34 -19.05 -25.61
C ALA A 604 36.52 -19.55 -26.44
N ASP A 605 36.30 -20.52 -27.34
CA ASP A 605 37.34 -21.07 -28.21
C ASP A 605 38.00 -19.99 -29.09
N CYS A 606 37.21 -19.11 -29.73
CA CYS A 606 37.75 -18.01 -30.55
C CYS A 606 38.63 -17.03 -29.75
N ILE A 607 38.22 -16.68 -28.51
CA ILE A 607 38.97 -15.77 -27.65
C ILE A 607 40.23 -16.46 -27.12
N HIS A 608 40.15 -17.72 -26.71
CA HIS A 608 41.27 -18.52 -26.20
C HIS A 608 42.34 -18.78 -27.25
N ILE A 609 41.95 -19.02 -28.50
CA ILE A 609 42.89 -19.20 -29.62
C ILE A 609 43.67 -17.91 -29.88
N SER A 610 43.01 -16.75 -29.82
CA SER A 610 43.70 -15.46 -30.01
C SER A 610 44.58 -15.07 -28.81
N ALA A 611 44.21 -15.43 -27.58
CA ALA A 611 45.00 -15.15 -26.38
C ALA A 611 46.33 -15.92 -26.37
N LYS A 612 46.34 -17.19 -26.84
CA LYS A 612 47.58 -17.99 -26.99
C LYS A 612 48.55 -17.41 -28.02
N VAL A 613 48.05 -16.75 -29.06
CA VAL A 613 48.88 -16.14 -30.12
C VAL A 613 49.57 -14.85 -29.65
N ASN A 614 49.07 -14.17 -28.61
CA ASN A 614 49.67 -12.96 -28.06
C ASN A 614 50.69 -13.22 -26.93
N GLY A 615 50.86 -14.48 -26.49
CA GLY A 615 51.69 -14.84 -25.33
C GLY A 615 53.01 -15.55 -25.63
N HIS A 616 53.18 -16.19 -26.79
CA HIS A 616 54.42 -16.91 -27.13
C HIS A 616 54.69 -16.91 -28.64
N THR A 617 55.83 -16.34 -29.05
CA THR A 617 56.52 -16.73 -30.28
C THR A 617 57.05 -18.14 -30.09
N LEU A 618 56.56 -19.12 -30.86
CA LEU A 618 57.28 -20.35 -31.16
C LEU A 618 56.73 -20.98 -32.45
N ASP A 619 57.67 -21.24 -33.36
CA ASP A 619 57.50 -21.89 -34.65
C ASP A 619 56.86 -23.28 -34.53
N ALA A 620 55.80 -23.53 -35.30
CA ALA A 620 55.46 -24.89 -35.74
C ALA A 620 54.57 -24.84 -37.00
N LYS A 621 55.06 -25.46 -38.07
CA LYS A 621 54.33 -25.78 -39.30
C LYS A 621 52.98 -26.45 -38.98
N GLY A 622 51.89 -25.84 -39.44
CA GLY A 622 50.55 -26.38 -39.31
C GLY A 622 49.55 -25.54 -40.08
N SER A 623 49.51 -25.73 -41.40
CA SER A 623 48.43 -25.23 -42.25
C SER A 623 47.12 -25.84 -41.77
N THR A 624 46.22 -25.03 -41.23
CA THR A 624 44.80 -25.37 -41.15
C THR A 624 43.99 -24.15 -41.59
N THR A 625 43.69 -24.17 -42.89
CA THR A 625 42.68 -23.35 -43.55
C THR A 625 41.35 -23.44 -42.81
N ILE A 626 40.84 -22.30 -42.32
CA ILE A 626 39.45 -22.18 -41.88
C ILE A 626 38.59 -22.08 -43.15
N ASN A 627 38.24 -23.23 -43.71
CA ASN A 627 37.24 -23.30 -44.77
C ASN A 627 35.84 -23.05 -44.17
N GLY A 628 35.20 -21.96 -44.60
CA GLY A 628 33.80 -21.99 -45.06
C GLY A 628 32.66 -22.37 -44.11
N THR A 629 32.87 -22.62 -42.82
CA THR A 629 31.74 -22.93 -41.92
C THR A 629 31.07 -21.66 -41.40
N ARG A 630 30.02 -21.26 -42.11
CA ARG A 630 28.86 -20.50 -41.60
C ARG A 630 28.59 -20.92 -40.15
N LEU A 631 28.48 -19.96 -39.22
CA LEU A 631 28.05 -20.17 -37.83
C LEU A 631 26.74 -20.97 -37.79
N GLN A 632 26.83 -22.30 -37.84
CA GLN A 632 25.69 -23.19 -37.77
C GLN A 632 25.36 -23.45 -36.29
N HIS A 633 24.12 -23.17 -35.97
CA HIS A 633 23.55 -23.16 -34.64
C HIS A 633 23.30 -24.58 -34.11
N THR A 634 23.97 -24.95 -33.03
CA THR A 634 23.42 -25.84 -31.99
C THR A 634 23.63 -25.15 -30.65
N ALA A 635 22.78 -24.16 -30.36
CA ALA A 635 22.83 -23.41 -29.09
C ALA A 635 22.27 -24.27 -27.95
N THR A 636 23.11 -25.08 -27.31
CA THR A 636 22.86 -25.51 -25.93
C THR A 636 22.80 -24.24 -25.08
N LYS A 637 21.58 -23.86 -24.67
CA LYS A 637 21.31 -22.66 -23.87
C LYS A 637 21.97 -22.83 -22.49
N SER A 638 23.19 -22.33 -22.31
CA SER A 638 23.86 -22.31 -21.01
C SER A 638 23.08 -21.39 -20.06
N LYS A 639 22.29 -22.01 -19.18
CA LYS A 639 21.51 -21.31 -18.16
C LYS A 639 22.46 -20.81 -17.07
N LEU A 640 22.54 -19.50 -16.86
CA LEU A 640 23.26 -18.92 -15.72
C LEU A 640 22.35 -19.01 -14.49
N SER A 641 22.81 -19.67 -13.41
CA SER A 641 22.10 -19.71 -12.12
C SER A 641 22.86 -18.93 -11.05
N GLU A 642 22.15 -18.44 -10.04
CA GLU A 642 22.78 -17.73 -8.93
C GLU A 642 23.79 -18.62 -8.19
N GLU A 643 23.42 -19.89 -7.96
CA GLU A 643 24.26 -20.90 -7.33
C GLU A 643 25.57 -21.13 -8.10
N THR A 644 25.51 -21.37 -9.41
CA THR A 644 26.72 -21.62 -10.22
C THR A 644 27.67 -20.42 -10.24
N VAL A 645 27.13 -19.19 -10.26
CA VAL A 645 27.96 -17.98 -10.15
C VAL A 645 28.56 -17.88 -8.75
N ARG A 646 27.78 -18.11 -7.69
CA ARG A 646 28.26 -18.04 -6.32
C ARG A 646 29.38 -19.04 -6.07
N ASP A 647 29.23 -20.29 -6.52
CA ASP A 647 30.22 -21.35 -6.34
C ASP A 647 31.52 -21.05 -7.10
N THR A 648 31.42 -20.56 -8.34
CA THR A 648 32.58 -20.18 -9.14
C THR A 648 33.37 -19.06 -8.44
N PHE A 649 32.67 -18.02 -7.96
CA PHE A 649 33.31 -16.84 -7.40
C PHE A 649 33.67 -16.95 -5.91
N ALA A 650 33.15 -17.95 -5.20
CA ALA A 650 33.52 -18.24 -3.81
C ALA A 650 35.02 -18.56 -3.63
N HIS A 651 35.68 -19.05 -4.69
CA HIS A 651 37.13 -19.31 -4.70
C HIS A 651 37.98 -18.04 -4.54
N PHE A 652 37.43 -16.87 -4.88
CA PHE A 652 38.15 -15.60 -4.78
C PHE A 652 37.86 -14.84 -3.48
N GLY A 653 36.78 -15.21 -2.77
CA GLY A 653 36.38 -14.60 -1.51
C GLY A 653 34.90 -14.82 -1.19
N THR A 654 34.46 -14.45 0.01
CA THR A 654 33.07 -14.62 0.43
C THR A 654 32.13 -13.73 -0.39
N VAL A 655 31.14 -14.36 -1.04
CA VAL A 655 30.14 -13.67 -1.88
C VAL A 655 28.91 -13.31 -1.05
N GLU A 656 28.67 -12.02 -0.84
CA GLU A 656 27.52 -11.49 -0.10
C GLU A 656 26.23 -11.60 -0.94
N ARG A 657 26.29 -11.20 -2.22
CA ARG A 657 25.11 -11.12 -3.08
C ARG A 657 25.46 -11.33 -4.55
N VAL A 658 24.58 -12.04 -5.27
CA VAL A 658 24.62 -12.15 -6.74
C VAL A 658 23.31 -11.60 -7.30
N VAL A 659 23.40 -10.75 -8.32
CA VAL A 659 22.24 -10.17 -9.01
C VAL A 659 22.28 -10.55 -10.48
N LEU A 660 21.25 -11.27 -10.93
CA LEU A 660 21.04 -11.65 -12.32
C LEU A 660 19.93 -10.78 -12.92
N PRO A 661 20.21 -9.97 -13.95
CA PRO A 661 19.18 -9.18 -14.62
C PRO A 661 18.30 -10.11 -15.47
N ALA A 662 17.16 -10.51 -14.91
CA ALA A 662 16.16 -11.30 -15.62
C ALA A 662 15.14 -10.38 -16.32
N LYS A 663 15.00 -10.51 -17.65
CA LYS A 663 13.80 -10.07 -18.38
C LYS A 663 12.88 -11.30 -18.53
N PRO A 664 11.55 -11.17 -18.38
CA PRO A 664 10.64 -12.29 -18.62
C PRO A 664 10.86 -12.83 -20.05
N GLY A 665 11.18 -14.12 -20.16
CA GLY A 665 11.43 -14.80 -21.44
C GLY A 665 12.86 -14.76 -22.00
N LYS A 666 13.85 -14.09 -21.35
CA LYS A 666 15.26 -14.10 -21.79
C LYS A 666 16.21 -14.62 -20.71
N HIS A 667 17.18 -15.44 -21.10
CA HIS A 667 18.21 -15.97 -20.20
C HIS A 667 19.26 -14.90 -19.88
N ALA A 668 19.58 -14.71 -18.60
CA ALA A 668 20.67 -13.84 -18.16
C ALA A 668 22.03 -14.42 -18.58
N ARG A 669 22.90 -13.58 -19.12
CA ARG A 669 24.29 -13.95 -19.52
C ARG A 669 25.36 -13.21 -18.73
N HIS A 670 24.95 -12.28 -17.89
CA HIS A 670 25.84 -11.51 -17.03
C HIS A 670 25.29 -11.48 -15.60
N ALA A 671 26.17 -11.20 -14.66
CA ALA A 671 25.88 -11.15 -13.23
C ALA A 671 26.64 -9.98 -12.59
N HIS A 672 25.98 -9.32 -11.63
CA HIS A 672 26.64 -8.43 -10.69
C HIS A 672 26.89 -9.18 -9.40
N ILE A 673 28.13 -9.16 -8.91
CA ILE A 673 28.59 -9.92 -7.76
C ILE A 673 29.09 -8.92 -6.72
N LYS A 674 28.60 -9.05 -5.49
CA LYS A 674 29.07 -8.30 -4.34
C LYS A 674 29.83 -9.24 -3.41
N PHE A 675 31.11 -8.93 -3.18
CA PHE A 675 31.92 -9.59 -2.17
C PHE A 675 31.75 -8.91 -0.81
N GLU A 676 31.98 -9.66 0.27
CA GLU A 676 32.02 -9.09 1.63
C GLU A 676 33.21 -8.13 1.81
N SER A 677 34.30 -8.34 1.08
CA SER A 677 35.52 -7.55 1.17
C SER A 677 36.04 -7.14 -0.22
N SER A 678 36.81 -6.05 -0.28
CA SER A 678 37.41 -5.55 -1.52
C SER A 678 38.50 -6.48 -2.07
N GLU A 679 39.12 -7.28 -1.21
CA GLU A 679 40.15 -8.24 -1.58
C GLU A 679 39.59 -9.28 -2.55
N GLY A 680 38.37 -9.78 -2.34
CA GLY A 680 37.76 -10.78 -3.22
C GLY A 680 37.58 -10.30 -4.66
N LYS A 681 37.17 -9.03 -4.83
CA LYS A 681 37.13 -8.38 -6.14
C LYS A 681 38.54 -8.26 -6.75
N HIS A 682 39.54 -7.87 -5.96
CA HIS A 682 40.90 -7.70 -6.44
C HIS A 682 41.49 -9.02 -6.94
N VAL A 683 41.39 -10.11 -6.16
CA VAL A 683 41.87 -11.45 -6.54
C VAL A 683 41.17 -11.96 -7.81
N ALA A 684 39.86 -11.75 -7.92
CA ALA A 684 39.11 -12.13 -9.12
C ALA A 684 39.58 -11.35 -10.37
N LEU A 685 39.94 -10.07 -10.25
CA LEU A 685 40.42 -9.26 -11.36
C LEU A 685 41.87 -9.58 -11.77
N THR A 686 42.71 -10.00 -10.82
CA THR A 686 44.12 -10.38 -11.06
C THR A 686 44.30 -11.84 -11.46
N SER A 687 43.23 -12.66 -11.42
CA SER A 687 43.25 -14.08 -11.81
C SER A 687 42.45 -14.39 -13.11
N PRO A 688 42.72 -13.71 -14.24
CA PRO A 688 41.94 -13.86 -15.46
C PRO A 688 42.02 -15.26 -16.07
N GLU A 689 43.12 -16.00 -15.86
CA GLU A 689 43.32 -17.33 -16.44
C GLU A 689 42.35 -18.39 -15.89
N HIS A 690 42.08 -18.35 -14.58
CA HIS A 690 41.14 -19.26 -13.94
C HIS A 690 39.70 -18.99 -14.41
N LEU A 691 39.32 -17.72 -14.49
CA LEU A 691 38.00 -17.30 -14.95
C LEU A 691 37.80 -17.55 -16.44
N GLN A 692 38.84 -17.39 -17.25
CA GLN A 692 38.80 -17.74 -18.67
C GLN A 692 38.57 -19.24 -18.88
N LYS A 693 39.21 -20.13 -18.09
CA LYS A 693 38.91 -21.58 -18.13
C LYS A 693 37.45 -21.89 -17.83
N GLU A 694 36.86 -21.16 -16.87
CA GLU A 694 35.44 -21.23 -16.53
C GLU A 694 34.54 -20.43 -17.50
N SER A 695 35.10 -19.90 -18.60
CA SER A 695 34.38 -19.13 -19.62
C SER A 695 33.73 -17.83 -19.10
N TYR A 696 34.37 -17.13 -18.16
CA TYR A 696 33.94 -15.83 -17.64
C TYR A 696 34.86 -14.69 -18.06
N LEU A 697 34.25 -13.59 -18.51
CA LEU A 697 34.91 -12.28 -18.63
C LEU A 697 34.49 -11.40 -17.46
N VAL A 698 35.45 -10.72 -16.83
CA VAL A 698 35.20 -9.89 -15.64
C VAL A 698 35.78 -8.49 -15.74
N CYS A 699 35.06 -7.53 -15.17
CA CYS A 699 35.52 -6.16 -14.95
C CYS A 699 34.90 -5.60 -13.66
N PRO A 700 35.43 -4.48 -13.12
CA PRO A 700 34.75 -3.75 -12.06
C PRO A 700 33.31 -3.40 -12.47
N SER A 701 32.38 -3.40 -11.51
CA SER A 701 31.08 -2.74 -11.73
C SER A 701 31.29 -1.23 -11.71
N LEU A 702 30.80 -0.56 -12.75
CA LEU A 702 31.00 0.87 -13.01
C LEU A 702 29.68 1.61 -13.18
N THR A 703 28.71 0.98 -13.82
CA THR A 703 27.42 1.58 -14.10
C THR A 703 26.65 1.73 -12.79
N PRO A 704 26.31 2.95 -12.35
CA PRO A 704 25.41 3.14 -11.23
C PRO A 704 24.07 2.42 -11.50
N PRO A 705 23.40 1.81 -10.50
CA PRO A 705 22.23 0.94 -10.71
C PRO A 705 21.02 1.54 -11.46
N HIS A 706 20.99 2.86 -11.61
CA HIS A 706 19.92 3.70 -12.16
C HIS A 706 20.38 4.45 -13.43
N LEU A 707 21.65 4.33 -13.82
CA LEU A 707 22.15 4.86 -15.08
C LEU A 707 21.50 4.18 -16.31
N PRO A 708 21.22 2.86 -16.32
CA PRO A 708 20.62 2.21 -17.50
C PRO A 708 19.22 2.74 -17.83
N SER A 709 18.43 3.10 -16.81
CA SER A 709 17.11 3.71 -17.03
C SER A 709 17.23 5.11 -17.61
N TRP A 710 18.19 5.90 -17.14
CA TRP A 710 18.41 7.25 -17.66
C TRP A 710 19.00 7.25 -19.08
N ALA A 711 19.96 6.36 -19.38
CA ALA A 711 20.50 6.21 -20.74
C ALA A 711 19.44 5.70 -21.74
N ALA A 712 18.45 4.93 -21.27
CA ALA A 712 17.34 4.43 -22.08
C ALA A 712 16.33 5.52 -22.49
N MET A 713 16.12 6.55 -21.65
CA MET A 713 15.11 7.61 -21.85
C MET A 713 15.50 8.70 -22.87
N THR A 714 16.71 8.65 -23.43
CA THR A 714 17.23 9.74 -24.28
C THR A 714 17.20 9.38 -25.76
N THR A 715 16.42 10.12 -26.56
CA THR A 715 16.46 10.09 -28.03
C THR A 715 17.74 10.80 -28.53
N ARG A 716 18.19 10.47 -29.76
CA ARG A 716 19.28 11.20 -30.42
C ARG A 716 18.73 12.53 -30.95
N VAL A 717 19.45 13.62 -30.77
CA VAL A 717 19.32 14.81 -31.62
C VAL A 717 20.45 14.77 -32.63
N THR A 718 20.11 15.03 -33.88
CA THR A 718 21.02 15.25 -35.00
C THR A 718 21.79 16.56 -34.80
N THR A 719 23.12 16.46 -34.81
CA THR A 719 24.12 17.50 -35.12
C THR A 719 23.87 18.88 -34.50
N VAL A 720 24.63 19.18 -33.44
CA VAL A 720 24.86 20.56 -32.99
C VAL A 720 25.75 21.27 -34.02
N ASP A 721 25.40 22.51 -34.36
CA ASP A 721 26.10 23.35 -35.34
C ASP A 721 27.55 23.64 -34.89
N PRO A 722 28.58 23.57 -35.76
CA PRO A 722 29.98 23.76 -35.38
C PRO A 722 30.35 25.19 -34.91
N ASP A 723 29.51 26.20 -35.18
CA ASP A 723 29.83 27.61 -34.92
C ASP A 723 29.70 28.03 -33.43
N GLU A 724 29.20 27.18 -32.53
CA GLU A 724 29.03 27.52 -31.09
C GLU A 724 30.24 27.20 -30.18
N GLU A 725 31.33 26.64 -30.73
CA GLU A 725 32.55 26.22 -30.00
C GLU A 725 33.37 27.39 -29.39
N ARG A 726 33.09 28.65 -29.75
CA ARG A 726 33.82 29.83 -29.22
C ARG A 726 33.47 30.25 -27.78
N SER A 727 32.53 29.58 -27.11
CA SER A 727 32.07 29.93 -25.75
C SER A 727 32.81 29.21 -24.60
N HIS A 728 33.81 28.37 -24.90
CA HIS A 728 34.44 27.42 -23.96
C HIS A 728 35.16 28.03 -22.73
N MET A 729 35.71 29.26 -22.83
CA MET A 729 36.42 29.88 -21.69
C MET A 729 35.48 30.27 -20.52
N HIS A 730 34.19 30.52 -20.77
CA HIS A 730 33.21 30.87 -19.74
C HIS A 730 32.61 29.66 -19.01
N ILE A 731 32.75 28.44 -19.54
CA ILE A 731 32.11 27.22 -19.03
C ILE A 731 32.91 26.59 -17.88
N SER A 732 34.25 26.69 -17.90
CA SER A 732 35.12 26.07 -16.88
C SER A 732 34.99 26.70 -15.49
N SER A 733 34.76 28.01 -15.40
CA SER A 733 34.59 28.72 -14.12
C SER A 733 33.22 28.47 -13.48
N GLN A 734 32.16 28.39 -14.30
CA GLN A 734 30.82 28.02 -13.86
C GLN A 734 30.77 26.56 -13.35
N ASP A 735 31.49 25.64 -13.99
CA ASP A 735 31.55 24.24 -13.56
C ASP A 735 32.25 24.05 -12.21
N GLN A 736 33.33 24.81 -11.94
CA GLN A 736 34.01 24.79 -10.63
C GLN A 736 33.11 25.33 -9.50
N GLU A 737 32.34 26.37 -9.78
CA GLU A 737 31.40 26.95 -8.83
C GLU A 737 30.22 26.00 -8.55
N MET A 738 29.70 25.34 -9.58
CA MET A 738 28.70 24.27 -9.46
C MET A 738 29.23 23.11 -8.61
N ASP A 739 30.47 22.67 -8.83
CA ASP A 739 31.09 21.62 -8.01
C ASP A 739 31.20 22.01 -6.53
N LEU A 740 31.51 23.27 -6.24
CA LEU A 740 31.54 23.77 -4.87
C LEU A 740 30.13 23.80 -4.26
N MET A 741 29.11 24.20 -5.03
CA MET A 741 27.71 24.19 -4.62
C MET A 741 27.24 22.76 -4.31
N MET A 742 27.52 21.81 -5.19
CA MET A 742 27.16 20.39 -5.02
C MET A 742 27.84 19.77 -3.80
N ARG A 743 29.11 20.11 -3.53
CA ARG A 743 29.81 19.72 -2.28
C ARG A 743 29.14 20.29 -1.04
N LYS A 744 28.75 21.57 -1.07
CA LYS A 744 28.06 22.23 0.06
C LYS A 744 26.69 21.58 0.30
N LEU A 745 25.94 21.27 -0.76
CA LEU A 745 24.65 20.59 -0.69
C LEU A 745 24.80 19.19 -0.08
N ASP A 746 25.70 18.36 -0.59
CA ASP A 746 25.93 17.00 -0.07
C ASP A 746 26.31 17.01 1.42
N ARG A 747 27.17 17.97 1.83
CA ARG A 747 27.52 18.17 3.25
C ARG A 747 26.32 18.59 4.11
N ARG A 748 25.42 19.44 3.60
CA ARG A 748 24.20 19.84 4.32
C ARG A 748 23.25 18.65 4.48
N LEU A 749 23.00 17.91 3.40
CA LEU A 749 22.13 16.71 3.41
C LEU A 749 22.70 15.62 4.32
N ARG A 750 24.03 15.44 4.34
CA ARG A 750 24.71 14.51 5.27
C ARG A 750 24.48 14.87 6.72
N LYS A 751 24.59 16.16 7.06
CA LYS A 751 24.33 16.65 8.42
C LYS A 751 22.85 16.45 8.80
N LEU A 752 21.93 16.68 7.86
CA LEU A 752 20.51 16.44 8.05
C LEU A 752 20.21 14.97 8.32
N PHE A 753 20.66 14.07 7.43
CA PHE A 753 20.43 12.63 7.55
C PHE A 753 20.98 12.06 8.87
N ARG A 754 22.16 12.55 9.31
CA ARG A 754 22.72 12.18 10.62
C ARG A 754 21.85 12.62 11.79
N SER A 755 21.16 13.76 11.69
CA SER A 755 20.24 14.24 12.74
C SER A 755 18.87 13.55 12.75
N LEU A 756 18.48 12.84 11.69
CA LEU A 756 17.18 12.14 11.67
C LEU A 756 17.14 10.99 12.70
N PRO A 757 16.01 10.69 13.35
CA PRO A 757 15.87 9.50 14.17
C PRO A 757 15.99 8.19 13.36
N ASP A 758 16.39 7.10 14.00
CA ASP A 758 16.38 5.78 13.37
C ASP A 758 14.96 5.29 13.08
N GLY A 759 14.77 4.65 11.93
CA GLY A 759 13.46 4.29 11.41
C GLY A 759 12.73 5.45 10.70
N THR A 760 13.44 6.53 10.36
CA THR A 760 12.90 7.64 9.55
C THR A 760 13.02 7.30 8.06
N LEU A 761 11.93 7.43 7.30
CA LEU A 761 11.98 7.44 5.84
C LEU A 761 12.51 8.80 5.38
N SER A 762 13.71 8.83 4.80
CA SER A 762 14.31 10.04 4.23
C SER A 762 14.14 10.04 2.72
N VAL A 763 13.55 11.10 2.19
CA VAL A 763 13.31 11.32 0.77
C VAL A 763 13.98 12.63 0.36
N VAL A 764 14.80 12.62 -0.69
CA VAL A 764 15.39 13.82 -1.30
C VAL A 764 14.89 13.90 -2.74
N VAL A 765 14.25 15.00 -3.10
CA VAL A 765 13.71 15.24 -4.44
C VAL A 765 14.48 16.38 -5.08
N LEU A 766 15.20 16.08 -6.17
CA LEU A 766 15.68 17.08 -7.12
C LEU A 766 14.51 17.36 -8.08
N LEU A 767 13.94 18.57 -8.05
CA LEU A 767 12.65 18.85 -8.68
C LEU A 767 12.64 18.67 -10.20
N GLY A 768 13.77 18.83 -10.88
CA GLY A 768 13.77 18.97 -12.33
C GLY A 768 13.26 20.35 -12.76
N ARG A 769 12.98 20.50 -14.06
CA ARG A 769 12.48 21.76 -14.64
C ARG A 769 11.41 21.51 -15.69
N THR A 770 10.42 22.40 -15.73
CA THR A 770 9.41 22.48 -16.80
C THR A 770 9.65 23.77 -17.58
N SER A 771 9.90 23.69 -18.89
CA SER A 771 10.04 24.85 -19.77
C SER A 771 9.11 24.75 -20.98
N ALA A 772 8.93 25.85 -21.71
CA ALA A 772 8.17 25.87 -22.96
C ALA A 772 8.77 24.97 -24.07
N HIS A 773 10.02 24.51 -23.89
CA HIS A 773 10.76 23.71 -24.88
C HIS A 773 10.92 22.25 -24.47
N GLY A 774 10.40 21.84 -23.29
CA GLY A 774 10.45 20.47 -22.81
C GLY A 774 10.54 20.35 -21.27
N HIS A 775 10.37 19.11 -20.80
CA HIS A 775 10.51 18.73 -19.38
C HIS A 775 11.87 18.09 -19.14
N ILE A 776 12.67 18.68 -18.25
CA ILE A 776 13.94 18.11 -17.80
C ILE A 776 13.68 17.29 -16.52
N PRO A 777 13.92 15.97 -16.53
CA PRO A 777 13.58 15.11 -15.41
C PRO A 777 14.34 15.45 -14.13
N GLY A 778 13.64 15.32 -13.00
CA GLY A 778 14.17 15.35 -11.66
C GLY A 778 14.63 13.96 -11.17
N LEU A 779 15.04 13.88 -9.91
CA LEU A 779 15.47 12.63 -9.29
C LEU A 779 14.95 12.53 -7.85
N CYS A 780 14.31 11.41 -7.53
CA CYS A 780 13.86 11.08 -6.18
C CYS A 780 14.80 10.03 -5.56
N LEU A 781 15.47 10.38 -4.47
CA LEU A 781 16.34 9.50 -3.70
C LEU A 781 15.66 9.14 -2.37
N MET A 782 15.63 7.85 -2.03
CA MET A 782 14.89 7.34 -0.87
C MET A 782 15.74 6.35 -0.06
N GLU A 783 15.65 6.43 1.26
CA GLU A 783 16.21 5.45 2.18
C GLU A 783 15.47 5.44 3.51
N VAL A 784 15.42 4.29 4.19
CA VAL A 784 15.01 4.24 5.59
C VAL A 784 16.26 4.22 6.47
N LYS A 785 16.43 5.25 7.31
CA LYS A 785 17.58 5.32 8.21
C LYS A 785 17.58 4.13 9.18
N GLN A 786 18.63 3.32 9.12
CA GLN A 786 18.83 2.18 10.01
C GLN A 786 19.74 2.58 11.17
N THR A 787 19.58 1.89 12.30
CA THR A 787 20.48 1.97 13.45
C THR A 787 21.87 1.56 12.99
N THR A 788 22.78 2.53 12.93
CA THR A 788 24.20 2.31 12.62
C THR A 788 24.93 1.73 13.80
#